data_AF-A0A9W9AR22-F1
#
_entry.id   AF-A0A9W9AR22-F1
#
_cell.length_a   1.000
_cell.length_b   1.000
_cell.length_c   1.000
_cell.angle_alpha   90.00
_cell.angle_beta   90.00
_cell.angle_gamma   90.00
#
_symmetry.space_group_name_H-M   'P 1'
#
loop_
_entity.id
_entity.type
_entity.pdbx_description
1 polymer ?
#
loop_
_entity_poly.entity_id
_entity_poly.type
_entity_poly.pdbx_seq_one_letter_code
_entity_poly.pdbx_strand_id
1 'polypeptide(L)'
;MSMRNRFKKTIQLQDEDVDSDSGPSQTDSPAPETSDPVKLELWNKKHSLQTEVNKLKRKHESSLFATRKFLFPLGVLFGILLAFAFVQPSDIQDMHAQLTLLMDQYDVTLPQLPDFDFSRFETEWNKLRSNIPELWKFNRDGREFQVGERMKARGLSAEYPVVLIPGVISTGLESWSTTPEYRPFFREKLWGGLNMLSQVTFNRDRWIAAMMLDPVTGLDPPDAKIRAAEGIDAASSFIQGYWIWSKIVENLAVVNYDTNNLYLAPYDWRLSYWNLEERDGYFSKLKTTIEGFKRRQKKKTVVAAHSMGATVLKWVESPEHGGGGPDWVENHIEAYISIAGTHMGVAKAMAAFLSGEMKDTVQMNPAGSYVLERFFSRAERRKLFLSWAGSASMWIKGGDIIWGNSTFAPDDPTEDPNVLDANDVRGRRSGHTHGELISFRRIPASVPVSEEGETETRLMDEDNGVGVKNMTSEMAGDWILEHTPSSFQKMMATNYSFGIERNEDALNRNDRDHTKWTNPLEVKLPNAPSMKMFCVYGHGKETERSYWYTRGDFEHDESAADGISPLCIDPNTGSNQTGPCAGSTPRNPLDMPLLRKSWIDADYTDETVNPKVRNGVKMGEGDGTVSLISLGAMCVEGWKRRRWNPAGINVTVVELSHRPVPSMPRGGANTSDHVDILGSTTLNEIIVKVATGAGNEIEEAFVSNIRTYAQRIQWD
;
A
#
# COMPACT_ATOMS: atom_id res chain seq x y z
N MET A 1 -33.53 43.09 -35.32
CA MET A 1 -34.95 43.37 -35.02
C MET A 1 -35.68 42.03 -35.04
N SER A 2 -36.43 41.71 -33.98
CA SER A 2 -37.26 40.48 -33.85
C SER A 2 -36.53 39.12 -33.78
N MET A 3 -35.78 38.87 -32.69
CA MET A 3 -35.70 37.53 -32.07
C MET A 3 -35.19 37.56 -30.61
N ARG A 4 -35.43 38.68 -29.90
CA ARG A 4 -35.07 38.86 -28.48
C ARG A 4 -36.27 38.74 -27.52
N ASN A 5 -37.46 38.46 -28.04
CA ASN A 5 -38.74 38.57 -27.32
C ASN A 5 -39.48 37.23 -27.10
N ARG A 6 -38.85 36.07 -27.28
CA ARG A 6 -39.51 34.76 -26.99
C ARG A 6 -38.89 33.93 -25.86
N PHE A 7 -37.78 34.35 -25.27
CA PHE A 7 -37.21 33.69 -24.06
C PHE A 7 -37.51 34.42 -22.75
N LYS A 8 -38.30 35.51 -22.79
CA LYS A 8 -38.74 36.26 -21.61
C LYS A 8 -40.13 35.87 -21.09
N LYS A 9 -40.69 34.71 -21.49
CA LYS A 9 -42.11 34.41 -21.26
C LYS A 9 -42.45 33.01 -20.72
N THR A 10 -41.57 32.40 -19.90
CA THR A 10 -41.91 31.16 -19.18
C THR A 10 -41.55 31.17 -17.69
N ILE A 11 -41.12 32.30 -17.12
CA ILE A 11 -41.00 32.44 -15.65
C ILE A 11 -41.48 33.83 -15.28
N GLN A 12 -42.80 33.98 -15.19
CA GLN A 12 -43.52 35.06 -14.52
C GLN A 12 -44.86 34.47 -14.08
N LEU A 13 -45.33 34.84 -12.88
CA LEU A 13 -46.34 34.22 -11.99
C LEU A 13 -45.64 33.26 -11.01
N GLN A 14 -45.35 33.60 -9.75
CA GLN A 14 -46.06 34.43 -8.76
C GLN A 14 -45.09 35.35 -8.00
N ASP A 15 -45.23 36.65 -8.21
CA ASP A 15 -44.89 37.67 -7.21
C ASP A 15 -46.18 38.49 -7.07
N GLU A 16 -46.83 38.39 -5.93
CA GLU A 16 -47.86 39.34 -5.50
C GLU A 16 -47.25 40.23 -4.42
N ASP A 17 -47.38 41.52 -4.67
CA ASP A 17 -46.95 42.65 -3.88
C ASP A 17 -47.45 42.61 -2.44
N VAL A 18 -46.54 42.87 -1.48
CA VAL A 18 -46.82 43.78 -0.36
C VAL A 18 -45.58 44.62 -0.12
N ASP A 19 -45.61 45.82 -0.69
CA ASP A 19 -44.66 46.89 -0.41
C ASP A 19 -45.09 47.67 0.84
N SER A 20 -44.09 48.25 1.50
CA SER A 20 -44.18 49.29 2.54
C SER A 20 -44.88 48.96 3.86
N ASP A 21 -44.07 48.84 4.92
CA ASP A 21 -44.00 49.84 6.02
C ASP A 21 -43.52 49.17 7.32
N SER A 22 -42.30 49.49 7.76
CA SER A 22 -41.95 49.64 9.18
C SER A 22 -40.44 49.84 9.33
N GLY A 23 -40.06 51.00 9.86
CA GLY A 23 -38.71 51.30 10.33
C GLY A 23 -38.27 50.39 11.49
N PRO A 24 -37.12 50.67 12.12
CA PRO A 24 -36.60 49.83 13.19
C PRO A 24 -37.58 49.87 14.37
N SER A 25 -38.33 48.79 14.58
CA SER A 25 -39.22 48.67 15.72
C SER A 25 -38.38 48.45 16.98
N GLN A 26 -37.94 49.55 17.59
CA GLN A 26 -37.76 49.60 19.03
C GLN A 26 -39.09 49.20 19.66
N THR A 27 -39.16 47.96 20.15
CA THR A 27 -40.20 47.52 21.07
C THR A 27 -39.54 47.29 22.41
N ASP A 28 -39.11 48.39 23.04
CA ASP A 28 -39.01 48.43 24.49
C ASP A 28 -40.44 48.26 25.02
N SER A 29 -40.77 47.05 25.43
CA SER A 29 -41.99 46.81 26.19
C SER A 29 -41.86 47.58 27.50
N PRO A 30 -42.79 48.47 27.87
CA PRO A 30 -42.71 49.19 29.13
C PRO A 30 -42.71 48.20 30.29
N ALA A 31 -41.95 48.52 31.34
CA ALA A 31 -41.89 47.72 32.55
C ALA A 31 -43.31 47.46 33.08
N PRO A 32 -43.63 46.25 33.57
CA PRO A 32 -44.96 45.98 34.12
C PRO A 32 -45.22 46.88 35.33
N GLU A 33 -46.27 47.70 35.29
CA GLU A 33 -46.79 48.42 36.47
C GLU A 33 -47.42 47.41 37.43
N THR A 34 -46.58 46.67 38.17
CA THR A 34 -47.00 45.72 39.20
C THR A 34 -46.10 45.86 40.41
N SER A 35 -46.69 45.98 41.61
CA SER A 35 -45.97 46.06 42.89
C SER A 35 -45.44 44.70 43.39
N ASP A 36 -45.38 43.70 42.52
CA ASP A 36 -45.01 42.32 42.85
C ASP A 36 -43.51 42.09 42.56
N PRO A 37 -42.66 41.96 43.59
CA PRO A 37 -41.20 41.97 43.42
C PRO A 37 -40.66 40.80 42.58
N VAL A 38 -41.37 39.66 42.57
CA VAL A 38 -40.94 38.45 41.85
C VAL A 38 -41.07 38.63 40.33
N LYS A 39 -42.12 39.33 39.87
CA LYS A 39 -42.33 39.58 38.44
C LYS A 39 -41.31 40.57 37.88
N LEU A 40 -40.90 41.55 38.68
CA LEU A 40 -39.88 42.52 38.29
C LEU A 40 -38.50 41.86 38.14
N GLU A 41 -38.16 40.93 39.05
CA GLU A 41 -36.91 40.17 38.99
C GLU A 41 -36.85 39.26 37.76
N LEU A 42 -37.95 38.56 37.45
CA LEU A 42 -38.07 37.73 36.24
C LEU A 42 -37.97 38.55 34.94
N TRP A 43 -38.56 39.75 34.91
CA TRP A 43 -38.48 40.64 33.76
C TRP A 43 -37.03 41.13 33.53
N ASN A 44 -36.34 41.53 34.60
CA ASN A 44 -34.93 41.93 34.54
C ASN A 44 -34.02 40.77 34.07
N LYS A 45 -34.25 39.56 34.58
CA LYS A 45 -33.47 38.37 34.22
C LYS A 45 -33.69 37.93 32.78
N LYS A 46 -34.91 38.05 32.27
CA LYS A 46 -35.24 37.80 30.85
C LYS A 46 -34.51 38.78 29.94
N HIS A 47 -34.51 40.07 30.28
CA HIS A 47 -33.80 41.09 29.50
C HIS A 47 -32.28 40.91 29.56
N SER A 48 -31.70 40.54 30.70
CA SER A 48 -30.26 40.28 30.79
C SER A 48 -29.84 39.09 29.92
N LEU A 49 -30.62 38.00 29.97
CA LEU A 49 -30.38 36.81 29.16
C LEU A 49 -30.55 37.07 27.66
N GLN A 50 -31.55 37.85 27.25
CA GLN A 50 -31.71 38.26 25.84
C GLN A 50 -30.53 39.12 25.36
N THR A 51 -30.00 39.99 26.24
CA THR A 51 -28.84 40.83 25.92
C THR A 51 -27.57 39.96 25.79
N GLU A 52 -27.42 38.94 26.62
CA GLU A 52 -26.30 38.01 26.60
C GLU A 52 -26.34 37.08 25.37
N VAL A 53 -27.52 36.56 25.02
CA VAL A 53 -27.74 35.76 23.80
C VAL A 53 -27.46 36.58 22.54
N ASN A 54 -27.88 37.84 22.50
CA ASN A 54 -27.59 38.73 21.36
C ASN A 54 -26.10 39.10 21.27
N LYS A 55 -25.40 39.21 22.41
CA LYS A 55 -23.93 39.35 22.44
C LYS A 55 -23.22 38.10 21.91
N LEU A 56 -23.69 36.91 22.28
CA LEU A 56 -23.13 35.64 21.80
C LEU A 56 -23.38 35.42 20.31
N LYS A 57 -24.58 35.76 19.80
CA LYS A 57 -24.89 35.74 18.37
C LYS A 57 -23.99 36.68 17.57
N ARG A 58 -23.77 37.92 18.04
CA ARG A 58 -22.84 38.86 17.40
C ARG A 58 -21.38 38.41 17.44
N LYS A 59 -20.96 37.63 18.45
CA LYS A 59 -19.60 37.09 18.55
C LYS A 59 -19.35 35.91 17.60
N HIS A 60 -20.40 35.26 17.10
CA HIS A 60 -20.30 34.15 16.14
C HIS A 60 -20.34 34.59 14.67
N GLU A 61 -20.61 35.88 14.40
CA GLU A 61 -20.80 36.41 13.05
C GLU A 61 -19.59 37.12 12.43
N SER A 62 -18.36 36.90 12.91
CA SER A 62 -17.18 37.45 12.23
C SER A 62 -15.95 36.54 12.28
N SER A 63 -15.82 35.70 11.25
CA SER A 63 -14.56 35.53 10.53
C SER A 63 -14.89 35.13 9.09
N LEU A 64 -14.79 36.10 8.17
CA LEU A 64 -14.95 35.88 6.73
C LEU A 64 -13.97 34.83 6.17
N PHE A 65 -12.93 34.47 6.93
CA PHE A 65 -11.93 33.46 6.57
C PHE A 65 -12.31 32.02 6.91
N ALA A 66 -13.39 31.77 7.67
CA ALA A 66 -13.74 30.42 8.15
C ALA A 66 -14.92 29.76 7.41
N THR A 67 -15.53 30.42 6.44
CA THR A 67 -16.62 29.84 5.65
C THR A 67 -16.09 29.08 4.43
N ARG A 68 -16.50 27.82 4.26
CA ARG A 68 -16.20 26.91 3.11
C ARG A 68 -16.25 27.57 1.73
N LYS A 69 -17.04 28.64 1.56
CA LYS A 69 -17.19 29.39 0.30
C LYS A 69 -15.97 30.26 -0.08
N PHE A 70 -15.10 30.63 0.86
CA PHE A 70 -13.88 31.42 0.60
C PHE A 70 -12.62 30.55 0.53
N LEU A 71 -12.53 29.53 1.39
CA LEU A 71 -11.40 28.58 1.40
C LEU A 71 -11.38 27.67 0.16
N PHE A 72 -12.54 27.32 -0.39
CA PHE A 72 -12.63 26.48 -1.60
C PHE A 72 -12.05 27.16 -2.85
N PRO A 73 -12.46 28.38 -3.25
CA PRO A 73 -11.86 29.06 -4.40
C PRO A 73 -10.40 29.42 -4.15
N LEU A 74 -9.99 29.73 -2.91
CA LEU A 74 -8.58 29.98 -2.58
C LEU A 74 -7.75 28.69 -2.67
N GLY A 75 -8.30 27.55 -2.25
CA GLY A 75 -7.68 26.23 -2.40
C GLY A 75 -7.63 25.76 -3.86
N VAL A 76 -8.63 26.09 -4.67
CA VAL A 76 -8.62 25.86 -6.12
C VAL A 76 -7.59 26.77 -6.80
N LEU A 77 -7.51 28.05 -6.44
CA LEU A 77 -6.52 28.98 -6.98
C LEU A 77 -5.09 28.56 -6.58
N PHE A 78 -4.91 28.13 -5.32
CA PHE A 78 -3.65 27.60 -4.83
C PHE A 78 -3.30 26.28 -5.51
N GLY A 79 -4.27 25.38 -5.71
CA GLY A 79 -4.10 24.12 -6.44
C GLY A 79 -3.79 24.32 -7.91
N ILE A 80 -4.39 25.32 -8.56
CA ILE A 80 -4.08 25.73 -9.94
C ILE A 80 -2.67 26.34 -9.99
N LEU A 81 -2.31 27.24 -9.07
CA LEU A 81 -0.94 27.78 -8.96
C LEU A 81 0.10 26.69 -8.70
N LEU A 82 -0.23 25.70 -7.85
CA LEU A 82 0.61 24.53 -7.60
C LEU A 82 0.74 23.69 -8.87
N ALA A 83 -0.37 23.37 -9.53
CA ALA A 83 -0.39 22.60 -10.77
C ALA A 83 0.45 23.30 -11.85
N PHE A 84 0.30 24.62 -12.02
CA PHE A 84 1.12 25.41 -12.92
C PHE A 84 2.61 25.36 -12.52
N ALA A 85 2.95 25.39 -11.23
CA ALA A 85 4.35 25.26 -10.75
C ALA A 85 5.01 23.92 -11.13
N PHE A 86 4.23 22.88 -11.46
CA PHE A 86 4.71 21.56 -11.85
C PHE A 86 4.74 21.31 -13.37
N VAL A 87 4.13 22.17 -14.18
CA VAL A 87 4.07 22.03 -15.65
C VAL A 87 5.42 22.45 -16.29
N GLN A 88 5.95 21.64 -17.22
CA GLN A 88 7.14 22.00 -17.99
C GLN A 88 6.76 22.92 -19.17
N PRO A 89 7.64 23.85 -19.61
CA PRO A 89 7.33 24.76 -20.74
C PRO A 89 6.94 24.03 -22.04
N SER A 90 7.48 22.82 -22.26
CA SER A 90 7.12 21.95 -23.40
C SER A 90 5.66 21.47 -23.34
N ASP A 91 5.14 21.20 -22.14
CA ASP A 91 3.77 20.70 -21.94
C ASP A 91 2.71 21.79 -22.19
N ILE A 92 3.08 23.07 -22.03
CA ILE A 92 2.17 24.20 -22.29
C ILE A 92 1.93 24.37 -23.79
N GLN A 93 2.95 24.14 -24.61
CA GLN A 93 2.84 24.19 -26.07
C GLN A 93 2.01 23.00 -26.61
N ASP A 94 2.22 21.80 -26.06
CA ASP A 94 1.44 20.62 -26.41
C ASP A 94 -0.02 20.69 -25.94
N MET A 95 -0.28 21.28 -24.76
CA MET A 95 -1.65 21.54 -24.30
C MET A 95 -2.39 22.51 -25.23
N HIS A 96 -1.72 23.54 -25.75
CA HIS A 96 -2.34 24.47 -26.71
C HIS A 96 -2.69 23.74 -28.02
N ALA A 97 -1.78 22.92 -28.54
CA ALA A 97 -2.03 22.12 -29.75
C ALA A 97 -3.18 21.11 -29.56
N GLN A 98 -3.21 20.40 -28.43
CA GLN A 98 -4.25 19.44 -28.09
C GLN A 98 -5.61 20.08 -27.84
N LEU A 99 -5.64 21.24 -27.18
CA LEU A 99 -6.88 22.00 -26.97
C LEU A 99 -7.43 22.53 -28.30
N THR A 100 -6.57 22.95 -29.22
CA THR A 100 -6.96 23.40 -30.56
C THR A 100 -7.52 22.25 -31.40
N LEU A 101 -6.91 21.06 -31.31
CA LEU A 101 -7.41 19.81 -31.95
C LEU A 101 -8.75 19.35 -31.37
N LEU A 102 -8.92 19.43 -30.04
CA LEU A 102 -10.19 19.14 -29.37
C LEU A 102 -11.28 20.14 -29.76
N MET A 103 -10.93 21.42 -29.93
CA MET A 103 -11.88 22.45 -30.34
C MET A 103 -12.33 22.30 -31.79
N ASP A 104 -11.44 21.89 -32.69
CA ASP A 104 -11.75 21.58 -34.10
C ASP A 104 -12.66 20.33 -34.22
N GLN A 105 -12.43 19.32 -33.37
CA GLN A 105 -13.23 18.09 -33.34
C GLN A 105 -14.69 18.30 -32.86
N TYR A 106 -14.98 19.37 -32.11
CA TYR A 106 -16.31 19.66 -31.57
C TYR A 106 -16.99 20.90 -32.22
N ASP A 107 -16.44 21.45 -33.30
CA ASP A 107 -16.99 22.53 -34.13
C ASP A 107 -17.43 23.80 -33.33
N VAL A 108 -16.65 24.15 -32.30
CA VAL A 108 -16.90 25.34 -31.47
C VAL A 108 -16.06 26.50 -31.97
N THR A 109 -16.67 27.40 -32.75
CA THR A 109 -16.02 28.64 -33.21
C THR A 109 -16.17 29.77 -32.20
N LEU A 110 -15.08 30.15 -31.53
CA LEU A 110 -14.97 31.40 -30.76
C LEU A 110 -14.15 32.44 -31.54
N PRO A 111 -14.40 33.75 -31.37
CA PRO A 111 -13.61 34.79 -32.02
C PRO A 111 -12.15 34.74 -31.52
N GLN A 112 -11.20 34.98 -32.43
CA GLN A 112 -9.75 34.89 -32.18
C GLN A 112 -9.35 35.54 -30.86
N LEU A 113 -8.83 34.73 -29.93
CA LEU A 113 -8.15 35.22 -28.73
C LEU A 113 -6.85 35.93 -29.16
N PRO A 114 -6.50 37.07 -28.56
CA PRO A 114 -5.26 37.77 -28.90
C PRO A 114 -4.04 36.91 -28.54
N ASP A 115 -3.01 36.94 -29.38
CA ASP A 115 -1.73 36.27 -29.16
C ASP A 115 -1.13 36.68 -27.81
N PHE A 116 -1.12 35.76 -26.84
CA PHE A 116 -0.43 35.95 -25.58
C PHE A 116 1.07 35.76 -25.79
N ASP A 117 1.86 36.83 -25.61
CA ASP A 117 3.32 36.77 -25.66
C ASP A 117 3.88 36.14 -24.37
N PHE A 118 4.20 34.84 -24.45
CA PHE A 118 4.72 34.04 -23.33
C PHE A 118 6.20 34.30 -23.01
N SER A 119 6.93 35.10 -23.79
CA SER A 119 8.37 35.32 -23.60
C SER A 119 8.71 36.01 -22.27
N ARG A 120 7.89 36.99 -21.86
CA ARG A 120 8.02 37.64 -20.54
C ARG A 120 7.62 36.73 -19.39
N PHE A 121 6.61 35.90 -19.61
CA PHE A 121 6.16 34.91 -18.63
C PHE A 121 7.26 33.86 -18.38
N GLU A 122 7.92 33.38 -19.42
CA GLU A 122 9.01 32.40 -19.34
C GLU A 122 10.25 32.95 -18.60
N THR A 123 10.54 34.24 -18.75
CA THR A 123 11.66 34.90 -18.07
C THR A 123 11.40 35.11 -16.57
N GLU A 124 10.16 35.50 -16.21
CA GLU A 124 9.69 35.60 -14.81
C GLU A 124 9.55 34.19 -14.18
N TRP A 125 9.12 33.20 -14.96
CA TRP A 125 8.99 31.80 -14.56
C TRP A 125 10.33 31.17 -14.16
N ASN A 126 11.38 31.41 -14.96
CA ASN A 126 12.72 30.94 -14.66
C ASN A 126 13.30 31.60 -13.40
N LYS A 127 12.97 32.87 -13.13
CA LYS A 127 13.31 33.58 -11.88
C LYS A 127 12.53 33.07 -10.67
N LEU A 128 11.25 32.71 -10.84
CA LEU A 128 10.44 32.12 -9.78
C LEU A 128 10.97 30.73 -9.42
N ARG A 129 11.30 29.91 -10.43
CA ARG A 129 11.84 28.55 -10.25
C ARG A 129 13.24 28.54 -9.62
N SER A 130 14.08 29.53 -9.90
CA SER A 130 15.39 29.66 -9.24
C SER A 130 15.30 30.07 -7.76
N ASN A 131 14.18 30.67 -7.35
CA ASN A 131 13.89 31.08 -5.97
C ASN A 131 13.05 30.05 -5.17
N ILE A 132 12.65 28.93 -5.79
CA ILE A 132 12.04 27.80 -5.08
C ILE A 132 13.11 27.17 -4.16
N PRO A 133 12.86 27.03 -2.84
CA PRO A 133 13.81 26.41 -1.91
C PRO A 133 14.25 25.03 -2.39
N GLU A 134 15.53 24.67 -2.25
CA GLU A 134 16.08 23.38 -2.72
C GLU A 134 15.30 22.16 -2.23
N LEU A 135 14.61 22.26 -1.09
CA LEU A 135 13.70 21.25 -0.54
C LEU A 135 12.57 20.81 -1.51
N TRP A 136 12.22 21.65 -2.49
CA TRP A 136 11.18 21.40 -3.50
C TRP A 136 11.75 21.13 -4.91
N LYS A 137 13.09 21.18 -5.08
CA LYS A 137 13.75 20.66 -6.27
C LYS A 137 13.84 19.14 -6.10
N PHE A 138 12.86 18.43 -6.62
CA PHE A 138 12.84 16.96 -6.62
C PHE A 138 14.10 16.42 -7.33
N ASN A 139 15.05 15.89 -6.53
CA ASN A 139 16.16 14.99 -6.88
C ASN A 139 16.81 15.21 -8.26
N ARG A 140 17.60 16.28 -8.37
CA ARG A 140 18.69 16.41 -9.35
C ARG A 140 19.91 17.05 -8.68
N ASP A 141 20.25 16.57 -7.50
CA ASP A 141 21.34 17.13 -6.68
C ASP A 141 22.73 16.62 -7.16
N GLY A 142 22.79 15.80 -8.21
CA GLY A 142 24.02 15.16 -8.70
C GLY A 142 24.51 14.02 -7.79
N ARG A 143 23.98 13.94 -6.56
CA ARG A 143 24.19 12.83 -5.63
C ARG A 143 23.72 11.50 -6.19
N GLU A 144 22.81 11.49 -7.15
CA GLU A 144 22.38 10.27 -7.81
C GLU A 144 23.47 9.60 -8.65
N PHE A 145 24.52 10.32 -9.06
CA PHE A 145 25.63 9.79 -9.87
C PHE A 145 26.92 9.56 -9.06
N GLN A 146 26.95 10.00 -7.81
CA GLN A 146 28.17 10.09 -7.01
C GLN A 146 28.86 8.72 -6.81
N VAL A 147 28.09 7.64 -6.65
CA VAL A 147 28.66 6.30 -6.48
C VAL A 147 29.29 5.83 -7.78
N GLY A 148 28.58 5.99 -8.89
CA GLY A 148 29.07 5.66 -10.22
C GLY A 148 30.35 6.43 -10.56
N GLU A 149 30.39 7.74 -10.25
CA GLU A 149 31.57 8.58 -10.47
C GLU A 149 32.77 8.12 -9.64
N ARG A 150 32.57 7.75 -8.37
CA ARG A 150 33.63 7.19 -7.51
C ARG A 150 34.17 5.88 -8.07
N MET A 151 33.31 4.99 -8.56
CA MET A 151 33.75 3.71 -9.12
C MET A 151 34.47 3.90 -10.46
N LYS A 152 33.99 4.80 -11.31
CA LYS A 152 34.68 5.19 -12.54
C LYS A 152 36.05 5.81 -12.26
N ALA A 153 36.15 6.65 -11.23
CA ALA A 153 37.43 7.23 -10.78
C ALA A 153 38.41 6.16 -10.28
N ARG A 154 37.92 5.03 -9.76
CA ARG A 154 38.73 3.84 -9.44
C ARG A 154 39.15 3.03 -10.68
N GLY A 155 38.71 3.40 -11.88
CA GLY A 155 38.97 2.67 -13.12
C GLY A 155 38.05 1.46 -13.32
N LEU A 156 36.96 1.34 -12.55
CA LEU A 156 35.98 0.27 -12.71
C LEU A 156 34.97 0.63 -13.81
N SER A 157 34.58 -0.36 -14.60
CA SER A 157 33.60 -0.25 -15.68
C SER A 157 32.72 -1.51 -15.70
N ALA A 158 31.57 -1.46 -16.37
CA ALA A 158 30.66 -2.58 -16.53
C ALA A 158 31.40 -3.87 -16.94
N GLU A 159 31.36 -4.89 -16.09
CA GLU A 159 31.98 -6.20 -16.36
C GLU A 159 30.91 -7.28 -16.60
N TYR A 160 29.86 -7.30 -15.77
CA TYR A 160 28.80 -8.28 -15.85
C TYR A 160 27.48 -7.62 -16.30
N PRO A 161 26.71 -8.22 -17.22
CA PRO A 161 25.36 -7.76 -17.49
C PRO A 161 24.49 -7.83 -16.23
N VAL A 162 23.57 -6.87 -16.08
CA VAL A 162 22.74 -6.72 -14.87
C VAL A 162 21.26 -6.87 -15.23
N VAL A 163 20.55 -7.66 -14.43
CA VAL A 163 19.10 -7.80 -14.49
C VAL A 163 18.49 -7.31 -13.18
N LEU A 164 17.55 -6.37 -13.27
CA LEU A 164 16.82 -5.81 -12.14
C LEU A 164 15.40 -6.38 -12.10
N ILE A 165 15.00 -6.96 -10.96
CA ILE A 165 13.66 -7.53 -10.75
C ILE A 165 12.94 -6.68 -9.68
N PRO A 166 11.87 -5.95 -10.04
CA PRO A 166 11.14 -5.10 -9.11
C PRO A 166 10.33 -5.91 -8.09
N GLY A 167 9.83 -5.25 -7.05
CA GLY A 167 8.93 -5.84 -6.06
C GLY A 167 7.44 -5.72 -6.41
N VAL A 168 6.59 -6.10 -5.46
CA VAL A 168 5.13 -5.91 -5.56
C VAL A 168 4.81 -4.43 -5.79
N ILE A 169 3.77 -4.14 -6.59
CA ILE A 169 3.26 -2.77 -6.82
C ILE A 169 4.26 -1.81 -7.52
N SER A 170 5.51 -2.24 -7.74
CA SER A 170 6.58 -1.35 -8.20
C SER A 170 6.62 -1.19 -9.72
N THR A 171 6.01 -2.11 -10.45
CA THR A 171 5.88 -2.07 -11.91
C THR A 171 4.58 -1.37 -12.30
N GLY A 172 4.67 -0.40 -13.22
CA GLY A 172 3.49 0.21 -13.82
C GLY A 172 2.67 -0.80 -14.63
N LEU A 173 1.34 -0.72 -14.55
CA LEU A 173 0.42 -1.60 -15.28
C LEU A 173 -0.38 -0.78 -16.29
N GLU A 174 -0.39 -1.21 -17.54
CA GLU A 174 -1.10 -0.56 -18.64
C GLU A 174 -2.27 -1.42 -19.12
N SER A 175 -3.38 -0.77 -19.49
CA SER A 175 -4.52 -1.47 -20.06
C SER A 175 -4.32 -1.74 -21.55
N TRP A 176 -4.70 -2.95 -21.95
CA TRP A 176 -4.78 -3.44 -23.32
C TRP A 176 -6.21 -3.84 -23.70
N SER A 177 -7.20 -3.35 -22.93
CA SER A 177 -8.62 -3.65 -23.16
C SER A 177 -9.14 -2.92 -24.41
N THR A 178 -9.88 -3.61 -25.26
CA THR A 178 -10.44 -3.05 -26.52
C THR A 178 -11.96 -2.95 -26.51
N THR A 179 -12.60 -3.53 -25.50
CA THR A 179 -14.04 -3.54 -25.29
C THR A 179 -14.57 -2.12 -25.09
N PRO A 180 -15.80 -1.79 -25.56
CA PRO A 180 -16.32 -0.42 -25.50
C PRO A 180 -16.28 0.22 -24.10
N GLU A 181 -16.47 -0.60 -23.07
CA GLU A 181 -16.48 -0.15 -21.67
C GLU A 181 -15.09 0.29 -21.15
N TYR A 182 -14.05 -0.47 -21.51
CA TYR A 182 -12.68 -0.23 -21.04
C TYR A 182 -11.79 0.46 -22.09
N ARG A 183 -12.31 0.72 -23.30
CA ARG A 183 -11.60 1.41 -24.38
C ARG A 183 -10.98 2.75 -23.98
N PRO A 184 -11.59 3.60 -23.12
CA PRO A 184 -10.95 4.83 -22.66
C PRO A 184 -9.62 4.59 -21.93
N PHE A 185 -9.37 3.39 -21.43
CA PHE A 185 -8.12 3.03 -20.74
C PHE A 185 -7.06 2.48 -21.68
N PHE A 186 -7.37 2.22 -22.95
CA PHE A 186 -6.45 1.55 -23.86
C PHE A 186 -5.10 2.30 -23.91
N ARG A 187 -4.01 1.57 -23.63
CA ARG A 187 -2.62 2.06 -23.53
C ARG A 187 -2.37 3.08 -22.43
N GLU A 188 -3.34 3.36 -21.56
CA GLU A 188 -3.12 4.16 -20.36
C GLU A 188 -2.58 3.32 -19.21
N LYS A 189 -1.70 3.93 -18.40
CA LYS A 189 -1.22 3.34 -17.15
C LYS A 189 -2.33 3.41 -16.09
N LEU A 190 -2.97 2.27 -15.84
CA LEU A 190 -3.93 2.09 -14.75
C LEU A 190 -3.23 2.04 -13.38
N TRP A 191 -1.94 1.69 -13.36
CA TRP A 191 -1.08 1.71 -12.17
C TRP A 191 0.27 2.33 -12.51
N GLY A 192 0.80 3.21 -11.65
CA GLY A 192 2.13 3.82 -11.85
C GLY A 192 2.18 4.86 -12.99
N GLY A 193 1.16 5.72 -13.07
CA GLY A 193 1.13 6.86 -13.98
C GLY A 193 0.19 7.97 -13.49
N LEU A 194 0.34 9.19 -14.01
CA LEU A 194 -0.51 10.33 -13.63
C LEU A 194 -1.99 10.09 -13.98
N ASN A 195 -2.25 9.37 -15.08
CA ASN A 195 -3.62 9.05 -15.53
C ASN A 195 -4.37 8.21 -14.49
N MET A 196 -3.67 7.41 -13.66
CA MET A 196 -4.26 6.65 -12.56
C MET A 196 -5.13 7.52 -11.66
N LEU A 197 -4.67 8.72 -11.26
CA LEU A 197 -5.41 9.57 -10.33
C LEU A 197 -6.75 10.02 -10.94
N SER A 198 -6.74 10.36 -12.22
CA SER A 198 -7.96 10.69 -12.97
C SER A 198 -8.91 9.49 -13.02
N GLN A 199 -8.38 8.31 -13.36
CA GLN A 199 -9.22 7.10 -13.49
C GLN A 199 -9.81 6.62 -12.17
N VAL A 200 -9.03 6.67 -11.09
CA VAL A 200 -9.52 6.36 -9.74
C VAL A 200 -10.61 7.34 -9.29
N THR A 201 -10.51 8.60 -9.71
CA THR A 201 -11.48 9.65 -9.30
C THR A 201 -12.78 9.59 -10.09
N PHE A 202 -12.70 9.42 -11.41
CA PHE A 202 -13.86 9.55 -12.30
C PHE A 202 -14.44 8.21 -12.77
N ASN A 203 -13.63 7.15 -12.78
CA ASN A 203 -14.00 5.82 -13.28
C ASN A 203 -13.66 4.71 -12.28
N ARG A 204 -13.87 4.97 -10.98
CA ARG A 204 -13.53 4.07 -9.86
C ARG A 204 -13.96 2.62 -10.09
N ASP A 205 -15.25 2.38 -10.34
CA ASP A 205 -15.79 1.02 -10.38
C ASP A 205 -15.20 0.21 -11.53
N ARG A 206 -14.99 0.86 -12.69
CA ARG A 206 -14.32 0.25 -13.84
C ARG A 206 -12.83 0.01 -13.56
N TRP A 207 -12.17 0.94 -12.88
CA TRP A 207 -10.77 0.76 -12.49
C TRP A 207 -10.62 -0.42 -11.53
N ILE A 208 -11.49 -0.53 -10.51
CA ILE A 208 -11.52 -1.66 -9.57
C ILE A 208 -11.77 -2.96 -10.32
N ALA A 209 -12.81 -3.02 -11.15
CA ALA A 209 -13.15 -4.21 -11.92
C ALA A 209 -12.02 -4.65 -12.85
N ALA A 210 -11.33 -3.71 -13.51
CA ALA A 210 -10.18 -4.03 -14.36
C ALA A 210 -8.96 -4.50 -13.56
N MET A 211 -8.71 -3.90 -12.39
CA MET A 211 -7.57 -4.22 -11.53
C MET A 211 -7.73 -5.53 -10.74
N MET A 212 -8.97 -5.95 -10.48
CA MET A 212 -9.27 -7.26 -9.90
C MET A 212 -8.92 -8.38 -10.88
N LEU A 213 -8.43 -9.50 -10.35
CA LEU A 213 -8.33 -10.76 -11.12
C LEU A 213 -9.62 -11.57 -10.95
N ASP A 214 -9.89 -12.43 -11.94
CA ASP A 214 -10.93 -13.43 -11.84
C ASP A 214 -10.60 -14.39 -10.68
N PRO A 215 -11.50 -14.57 -9.69
CA PRO A 215 -11.22 -15.34 -8.50
C PRO A 215 -11.12 -16.85 -8.75
N VAL A 216 -11.62 -17.35 -9.88
CA VAL A 216 -11.60 -18.78 -10.25
C VAL A 216 -10.38 -19.11 -11.09
N THR A 217 -10.08 -18.30 -12.11
CA THR A 217 -8.95 -18.56 -13.02
C THR A 217 -7.64 -17.94 -12.52
N GLY A 218 -7.72 -16.90 -11.68
CA GLY A 218 -6.55 -16.12 -11.25
C GLY A 218 -5.93 -15.30 -12.38
N LEU A 219 -6.67 -15.05 -13.46
CA LEU A 219 -6.25 -14.28 -14.64
C LEU A 219 -7.07 -12.98 -14.75
N ASP A 220 -6.83 -12.19 -15.80
CA ASP A 220 -7.62 -10.98 -16.04
C ASP A 220 -9.11 -11.33 -16.24
N PRO A 221 -10.05 -10.51 -15.74
CA PRO A 221 -11.46 -10.78 -15.89
C PRO A 221 -11.91 -10.63 -17.35
N PRO A 222 -13.07 -11.20 -17.73
CA PRO A 222 -13.63 -11.00 -19.06
C PRO A 222 -13.70 -9.51 -19.39
N ASP A 223 -13.35 -9.15 -20.62
CA ASP A 223 -13.38 -7.79 -21.16
C ASP A 223 -12.30 -6.81 -20.67
N ALA A 224 -11.56 -7.13 -19.61
CA ALA A 224 -10.39 -6.36 -19.17
C ALA A 224 -9.08 -7.09 -19.49
N LYS A 225 -8.10 -6.36 -20.00
CA LYS A 225 -6.77 -6.88 -20.27
C LYS A 225 -5.76 -5.89 -19.72
N ILE A 226 -4.90 -6.33 -18.81
CA ILE A 226 -3.87 -5.50 -18.20
C ILE A 226 -2.51 -6.16 -18.36
N ARG A 227 -1.49 -5.40 -18.76
CA ARG A 227 -0.12 -5.90 -18.92
C ARG A 227 0.84 -5.02 -18.14
N ALA A 228 1.95 -5.62 -17.75
CA ALA A 228 3.07 -4.87 -17.20
C ALA A 228 3.61 -3.91 -18.28
N ALA A 229 3.90 -2.67 -17.89
CA ALA A 229 4.63 -1.76 -18.75
C ALA A 229 6.02 -2.35 -19.04
N GLU A 230 6.56 -2.08 -20.23
CA GLU A 230 7.86 -2.60 -20.65
C GLU A 230 8.97 -1.53 -20.60
N GLY A 231 10.22 -1.98 -20.56
CA GLY A 231 11.41 -1.13 -20.55
C GLY A 231 11.80 -0.60 -19.17
N ILE A 232 12.89 0.17 -19.10
CA ILE A 232 13.46 0.70 -17.85
C ILE A 232 12.46 1.64 -17.14
N ASP A 233 11.65 2.37 -17.90
CA ASP A 233 10.64 3.28 -17.38
C ASP A 233 9.45 2.59 -16.72
N ALA A 234 9.36 1.26 -16.81
CA ALA A 234 8.29 0.49 -16.16
C ALA A 234 8.39 0.50 -14.64
N ALA A 235 9.60 0.59 -14.08
CA ALA A 235 9.83 0.65 -12.64
C ALA A 235 10.97 1.62 -12.23
N SER A 236 11.46 2.49 -13.12
CA SER A 236 12.44 3.52 -12.74
C SER A 236 11.82 4.54 -11.77
N SER A 237 10.61 5.00 -12.08
CA SER A 237 9.80 5.91 -11.27
C SER A 237 8.33 5.48 -11.30
N PHE A 238 7.68 5.49 -10.14
CA PHE A 238 6.26 5.13 -10.02
C PHE A 238 5.35 6.22 -10.58
N ILE A 239 5.60 7.46 -10.17
CA ILE A 239 5.01 8.70 -10.69
C ILE A 239 6.11 9.75 -10.68
N GLN A 240 5.93 10.86 -11.39
CA GLN A 240 6.89 11.96 -11.38
C GLN A 240 7.18 12.40 -9.94
N GLY A 241 8.46 12.39 -9.54
CA GLY A 241 8.90 12.70 -8.17
C GLY A 241 9.01 11.49 -7.22
N TYR A 242 8.45 10.33 -7.57
CA TYR A 242 8.57 9.09 -6.80
C TYR A 242 9.46 8.07 -7.52
N TRP A 243 10.74 8.08 -7.19
CA TRP A 243 11.75 7.17 -7.75
C TRP A 243 11.67 5.77 -7.12
N ILE A 244 11.95 4.71 -7.88
CA ILE A 244 12.14 3.35 -7.35
C ILE A 244 13.54 2.88 -7.74
N TRP A 245 13.77 2.54 -9.01
CA TRP A 245 15.07 2.08 -9.50
C TRP A 245 15.93 3.19 -10.15
N SER A 246 15.42 4.42 -10.33
CA SER A 246 16.13 5.47 -11.09
C SER A 246 17.56 5.71 -10.60
N LYS A 247 17.77 5.82 -9.28
CA LYS A 247 19.09 6.08 -8.67
C LYS A 247 20.11 4.97 -8.94
N ILE A 248 19.66 3.72 -8.99
CA ILE A 248 20.52 2.57 -9.32
C ILE A 248 20.89 2.61 -10.80
N VAL A 249 19.90 2.85 -11.67
CA VAL A 249 20.11 2.97 -13.11
C VAL A 249 21.06 4.13 -13.43
N GLU A 250 20.88 5.28 -12.78
CA GLU A 250 21.73 6.48 -12.92
C GLU A 250 23.18 6.19 -12.55
N ASN A 251 23.44 5.51 -11.42
CA ASN A 251 24.80 5.12 -11.03
C ASN A 251 25.43 4.08 -11.96
N LEU A 252 24.64 3.09 -12.41
CA LEU A 252 25.11 2.10 -13.38
C LEU A 252 25.45 2.76 -14.72
N ALA A 253 24.68 3.75 -15.17
CA ALA A 253 24.94 4.46 -16.42
C ALA A 253 26.33 5.13 -16.42
N VAL A 254 26.80 5.66 -15.29
CA VAL A 254 28.14 6.29 -15.18
C VAL A 254 29.27 5.32 -15.49
N VAL A 255 29.12 4.05 -15.09
CA VAL A 255 30.11 2.98 -15.31
C VAL A 255 29.88 2.23 -16.63
N ASN A 256 29.21 2.87 -17.61
CA ASN A 256 28.92 2.37 -18.95
C ASN A 256 27.88 1.24 -19.02
N TYR A 257 26.85 1.27 -18.17
CA TYR A 257 25.63 0.50 -18.43
C TYR A 257 24.65 1.27 -19.33
N ASP A 258 24.01 0.55 -20.23
CA ASP A 258 22.97 1.03 -21.13
C ASP A 258 21.94 -0.10 -21.38
N THR A 259 21.00 0.10 -22.30
CA THR A 259 19.99 -0.90 -22.64
C THR A 259 20.53 -2.20 -23.24
N ASN A 260 21.83 -2.28 -23.59
CA ASN A 260 22.46 -3.47 -24.15
C ASN A 260 23.03 -4.42 -23.10
N ASN A 261 23.32 -3.93 -21.88
CA ASN A 261 23.89 -4.71 -20.77
C ASN A 261 23.10 -4.58 -19.45
N LEU A 262 22.08 -3.72 -19.40
CA LEU A 262 21.14 -3.58 -18.30
C LEU A 262 19.72 -3.92 -18.76
N TYR A 263 19.04 -4.79 -18.03
CA TYR A 263 17.64 -5.12 -18.27
C TYR A 263 16.83 -5.00 -16.99
N LEU A 264 15.75 -4.22 -17.03
CA LEU A 264 14.72 -4.27 -16.01
C LEU A 264 13.69 -5.32 -16.46
N ALA A 265 13.36 -6.27 -15.59
CA ALA A 265 12.41 -7.35 -15.83
C ALA A 265 11.05 -7.04 -15.18
N PRO A 266 10.22 -6.16 -15.77
CA PRO A 266 8.90 -5.85 -15.24
C PRO A 266 7.96 -7.06 -15.37
N TYR A 267 7.04 -7.19 -14.42
CA TYR A 267 6.02 -8.24 -14.41
C TYR A 267 4.73 -7.75 -13.75
N ASP A 268 3.64 -8.47 -14.02
CA ASP A 268 2.34 -8.22 -13.40
C ASP A 268 2.29 -8.85 -12.01
N TRP A 269 2.61 -8.03 -11.01
CA TRP A 269 2.69 -8.43 -9.61
C TRP A 269 1.35 -8.90 -8.99
N ARG A 270 0.23 -8.77 -9.71
CA ARG A 270 -1.09 -9.26 -9.25
C ARG A 270 -1.21 -10.78 -9.41
N LEU A 271 -0.57 -11.35 -10.43
CA LEU A 271 -0.69 -12.76 -10.80
C LEU A 271 0.12 -13.67 -9.88
N SER A 272 -0.29 -14.94 -9.79
CA SER A 272 0.55 -15.98 -9.21
C SER A 272 1.77 -16.26 -10.10
N TYR A 273 2.83 -16.83 -9.53
CA TYR A 273 4.02 -17.17 -10.32
C TYR A 273 3.74 -18.22 -11.40
N TRP A 274 2.80 -19.14 -11.15
CA TRP A 274 2.33 -20.07 -12.18
C TRP A 274 1.67 -19.31 -13.34
N ASN A 275 0.70 -18.45 -13.04
CA ASN A 275 -0.03 -17.67 -14.05
C ASN A 275 0.86 -16.65 -14.77
N LEU A 276 1.93 -16.16 -14.13
CA LEU A 276 2.94 -15.33 -14.79
C LEU A 276 3.64 -16.07 -15.93
N GLU A 277 3.90 -17.37 -15.76
CA GLU A 277 4.46 -18.19 -16.83
C GLU A 277 3.41 -18.55 -17.88
N GLU A 278 2.23 -19.03 -17.48
CA GLU A 278 1.22 -19.44 -18.46
C GLU A 278 0.68 -18.28 -19.31
N ARG A 279 0.39 -17.13 -18.69
CA ARG A 279 -0.19 -15.98 -19.39
C ARG A 279 0.85 -15.20 -20.19
N ASP A 280 1.99 -14.90 -19.55
CA ASP A 280 2.95 -13.92 -20.07
C ASP A 280 4.27 -14.56 -20.52
N GLY A 281 4.53 -15.83 -20.20
CA GLY A 281 5.82 -16.48 -20.40
C GLY A 281 6.94 -15.74 -19.68
N TYR A 282 6.65 -15.12 -18.53
CA TYR A 282 7.56 -14.17 -17.87
C TYR A 282 8.94 -14.78 -17.59
N PHE A 283 8.96 -15.97 -17.01
CA PHE A 283 10.22 -16.58 -16.63
C PHE A 283 10.94 -17.18 -17.84
N SER A 284 10.21 -17.68 -18.85
CA SER A 284 10.79 -18.07 -20.13
C SER A 284 11.46 -16.91 -20.87
N LYS A 285 10.84 -15.72 -20.84
CA LYS A 285 11.44 -14.47 -21.37
C LYS A 285 12.66 -14.05 -20.58
N LEU A 286 12.60 -14.11 -19.24
CA LEU A 286 13.72 -13.80 -18.36
C LEU A 286 14.92 -14.71 -18.61
N LYS A 287 14.70 -16.03 -18.66
CA LYS A 287 15.70 -17.04 -19.00
C LYS A 287 16.37 -16.73 -20.35
N THR A 288 15.56 -16.54 -21.39
CA THR A 288 16.06 -16.24 -22.75
C THR A 288 16.91 -14.97 -22.77
N THR A 289 16.52 -13.95 -22.00
CA THR A 289 17.26 -12.68 -21.90
C THR A 289 18.63 -12.89 -21.25
N ILE A 290 18.69 -13.66 -20.16
CA ILE A 290 19.94 -13.99 -19.45
C ILE A 290 20.87 -14.84 -20.35
N GLU A 291 20.32 -15.83 -21.06
CA GLU A 291 21.09 -16.61 -22.04
C GLU A 291 21.60 -15.74 -23.19
N GLY A 292 20.81 -14.76 -23.63
CA GLY A 292 21.19 -13.76 -24.62
C GLY A 292 22.35 -12.89 -24.15
N PHE A 293 22.37 -12.46 -22.89
CA PHE A 293 23.50 -11.74 -22.31
C PHE A 293 24.78 -12.58 -22.31
N LYS A 294 24.71 -13.83 -21.85
CA LYS A 294 25.85 -14.74 -21.87
C LYS A 294 26.35 -15.00 -23.30
N ARG A 295 25.45 -15.15 -24.27
CA ARG A 295 25.83 -15.39 -25.67
C ARG A 295 26.56 -14.20 -26.28
N ARG A 296 26.10 -12.98 -26.01
CA ARG A 296 26.64 -11.71 -26.55
C ARG A 296 27.92 -11.28 -25.85
N GLN A 297 27.94 -11.28 -24.52
CA GLN A 297 29.02 -10.71 -23.71
C GLN A 297 30.00 -11.77 -23.17
N LYS A 298 29.69 -13.07 -23.32
CA LYS A 298 30.50 -14.20 -22.81
C LYS A 298 30.74 -14.17 -21.30
N LYS A 299 29.93 -13.42 -20.56
CA LYS A 299 29.96 -13.27 -19.10
C LYS A 299 28.66 -13.77 -18.49
N LYS A 300 28.73 -14.20 -17.23
CA LYS A 300 27.55 -14.53 -16.41
C LYS A 300 26.81 -13.23 -16.04
N THR A 301 25.55 -13.33 -15.62
CA THR A 301 24.68 -12.19 -15.32
C THR A 301 24.56 -11.98 -13.82
N VAL A 302 24.51 -10.71 -13.38
CA VAL A 302 24.18 -10.32 -12.01
C VAL A 302 22.68 -10.04 -11.94
N VAL A 303 21.98 -10.67 -11.00
CA VAL A 303 20.54 -10.47 -10.79
C VAL A 303 20.34 -9.73 -9.47
N ALA A 304 19.70 -8.57 -9.50
CA ALA A 304 19.30 -7.83 -8.31
C ALA A 304 17.78 -7.79 -8.22
N ALA A 305 17.23 -8.35 -7.14
CA ALA A 305 15.79 -8.48 -6.95
C ALA A 305 15.35 -7.78 -5.67
N HIS A 306 14.25 -7.03 -5.72
CA HIS A 306 13.72 -6.30 -4.57
C HIS A 306 12.44 -6.92 -4.02
N SER A 307 12.32 -6.99 -2.69
CA SER A 307 11.08 -7.35 -2.00
C SER A 307 10.51 -8.70 -2.50
N MET A 308 9.24 -8.72 -2.92
CA MET A 308 8.57 -9.90 -3.48
C MET A 308 9.33 -10.53 -4.66
N GLY A 309 9.99 -9.73 -5.49
CA GLY A 309 10.77 -10.22 -6.64
C GLY A 309 11.96 -11.10 -6.26
N ALA A 310 12.39 -11.06 -4.99
CA ALA A 310 13.51 -11.85 -4.49
C ALA A 310 13.16 -13.29 -4.06
N THR A 311 11.92 -13.74 -4.31
CA THR A 311 11.41 -15.01 -3.75
C THR A 311 11.55 -16.24 -4.66
N VAL A 312 11.85 -16.09 -5.96
CA VAL A 312 11.85 -17.23 -6.91
C VAL A 312 13.15 -17.32 -7.71
N LEU A 313 13.87 -18.45 -7.55
CA LEU A 313 15.02 -18.82 -8.39
C LEU A 313 14.90 -20.22 -9.01
N LYS A 314 14.21 -21.15 -8.35
CA LYS A 314 14.18 -22.58 -8.74
C LYS A 314 13.41 -22.92 -10.00
N TRP A 315 12.51 -22.04 -10.42
CA TRP A 315 11.73 -22.20 -11.65
C TRP A 315 12.60 -22.57 -12.87
N VAL A 316 13.82 -22.01 -12.99
CA VAL A 316 14.67 -22.20 -14.16
C VAL A 316 15.23 -23.64 -14.27
N GLU A 317 15.44 -24.30 -13.13
CA GLU A 317 16.02 -25.65 -13.08
C GLU A 317 14.96 -26.74 -13.35
N SER A 318 13.68 -26.45 -13.15
CA SER A 318 12.60 -27.42 -13.29
C SER A 318 12.45 -27.90 -14.75
N PRO A 319 12.47 -29.23 -15.01
CA PRO A 319 12.31 -29.78 -16.36
C PRO A 319 10.97 -29.45 -17.02
N GLU A 320 9.90 -29.34 -16.21
CA GLU A 320 8.54 -29.10 -16.70
C GLU A 320 8.29 -27.63 -17.04
N HIS A 321 9.20 -26.74 -16.65
CA HIS A 321 9.03 -25.30 -16.78
C HIS A 321 10.23 -24.68 -17.50
N GLY A 322 11.17 -24.11 -16.75
CA GLY A 322 12.31 -23.42 -17.33
C GLY A 322 13.19 -24.33 -18.18
N GLY A 323 13.26 -25.63 -17.90
CA GLY A 323 13.99 -26.61 -18.71
C GLY A 323 15.48 -26.25 -18.89
N GLY A 324 16.05 -25.47 -17.98
CA GLY A 324 17.46 -25.06 -18.03
C GLY A 324 18.41 -26.17 -17.61
N GLY A 325 17.92 -27.13 -16.82
CA GLY A 325 18.72 -28.17 -16.17
C GLY A 325 19.36 -27.69 -14.85
N PRO A 326 19.96 -28.61 -14.09
CA PRO A 326 20.48 -28.33 -12.74
C PRO A 326 21.70 -27.41 -12.74
N ASP A 327 22.48 -27.39 -13.82
CA ASP A 327 23.69 -26.57 -13.92
C ASP A 327 23.42 -25.20 -14.57
N TRP A 328 22.16 -24.87 -14.85
CA TRP A 328 21.84 -23.62 -15.55
C TRP A 328 22.27 -22.41 -14.74
N VAL A 329 21.94 -22.38 -13.44
CA VAL A 329 22.27 -21.25 -12.56
C VAL A 329 23.78 -21.09 -12.43
N GLU A 330 24.50 -22.19 -12.19
CA GLU A 330 25.97 -22.22 -12.18
C GLU A 330 26.56 -21.60 -13.46
N ASN A 331 25.97 -21.92 -14.61
CA ASN A 331 26.49 -21.49 -15.89
C ASN A 331 26.13 -20.03 -16.23
N HIS A 332 25.04 -19.46 -15.72
CA HIS A 332 24.49 -18.20 -16.22
C HIS A 332 24.47 -17.08 -15.20
N ILE A 333 24.49 -17.36 -13.90
CA ILE A 333 24.38 -16.36 -12.84
C ILE A 333 25.73 -16.22 -12.13
N GLU A 334 26.25 -15.00 -12.06
CA GLU A 334 27.47 -14.67 -11.30
C GLU A 334 27.12 -14.40 -9.84
N ALA A 335 26.15 -13.52 -9.65
CA ALA A 335 25.73 -13.07 -8.34
C ALA A 335 24.22 -12.81 -8.29
N TYR A 336 23.64 -13.14 -7.14
CA TYR A 336 22.24 -12.86 -6.81
C TYR A 336 22.18 -11.91 -5.62
N ILE A 337 21.61 -10.72 -5.81
CA ILE A 337 21.45 -9.69 -4.79
C ILE A 337 19.98 -9.64 -4.39
N SER A 338 19.65 -10.17 -3.21
CA SER A 338 18.32 -10.02 -2.58
C SER A 338 18.28 -8.71 -1.81
N ILE A 339 17.46 -7.77 -2.26
CA ILE A 339 17.30 -6.45 -1.64
C ILE A 339 15.98 -6.43 -0.88
N ALA A 340 16.04 -6.39 0.44
CA ALA A 340 14.87 -6.40 1.33
C ALA A 340 13.87 -7.54 1.02
N GLY A 341 14.38 -8.75 0.73
CA GLY A 341 13.56 -9.89 0.33
C GLY A 341 12.56 -10.34 1.40
N THR A 342 11.35 -10.70 0.98
CA THR A 342 10.26 -11.18 1.87
C THR A 342 10.31 -12.69 2.07
N HIS A 343 11.47 -13.23 2.45
CA HIS A 343 11.73 -14.68 2.42
C HIS A 343 10.80 -15.48 3.33
N MET A 344 10.43 -14.98 4.51
CA MET A 344 9.48 -15.65 5.42
C MET A 344 8.05 -15.10 5.32
N GLY A 345 7.77 -14.22 4.36
CA GLY A 345 6.50 -13.49 4.28
C GLY A 345 6.38 -12.33 5.28
N VAL A 346 5.25 -11.64 5.27
CA VAL A 346 5.03 -10.41 6.05
C VAL A 346 3.72 -10.45 6.81
N ALA A 347 3.75 -10.04 8.09
CA ALA A 347 2.54 -9.89 8.91
C ALA A 347 1.53 -8.92 8.28
N LYS A 348 2.02 -7.93 7.53
CA LYS A 348 1.22 -7.00 6.72
C LYS A 348 0.23 -7.70 5.79
N ALA A 349 0.67 -8.78 5.13
CA ALA A 349 -0.17 -9.50 4.17
C ALA A 349 -1.36 -10.14 4.88
N MET A 350 -1.14 -10.71 6.07
CA MET A 350 -2.18 -11.34 6.89
C MET A 350 -3.29 -10.35 7.25
N ALA A 351 -2.94 -9.17 7.75
CA ALA A 351 -3.91 -8.12 8.08
C ALA A 351 -4.66 -7.58 6.84
N ALA A 352 -3.94 -7.45 5.72
CA ALA A 352 -4.51 -6.99 4.46
C ALA A 352 -5.58 -7.96 3.89
N PHE A 353 -5.35 -9.28 3.95
CA PHE A 353 -6.32 -10.29 3.50
C PHE A 353 -7.53 -10.40 4.43
N LEU A 354 -7.31 -10.19 5.73
CA LEU A 354 -8.37 -10.27 6.73
C LEU A 354 -9.31 -9.06 6.70
N SER A 355 -8.74 -7.85 6.69
CA SER A 355 -9.49 -6.61 6.96
C SER A 355 -9.31 -5.51 5.91
N GLY A 356 -8.39 -5.69 4.96
CA GLY A 356 -8.01 -4.63 4.01
C GLY A 356 -7.25 -3.47 4.65
N GLU A 357 -6.84 -3.62 5.92
CA GLU A 357 -6.08 -2.65 6.69
C GLU A 357 -4.63 -3.11 6.89
N MET A 358 -3.77 -2.14 7.14
CA MET A 358 -2.35 -2.26 7.44
C MET A 358 -1.91 -1.06 8.27
N LYS A 359 -0.73 -1.11 8.91
CA LYS A 359 -0.19 -0.01 9.73
C LYS A 359 -0.33 1.36 9.07
N ASP A 360 0.06 1.48 7.80
CA ASP A 360 0.04 2.77 7.07
C ASP A 360 -1.36 3.36 6.91
N THR A 361 -2.39 2.51 6.89
CA THR A 361 -3.79 2.95 6.77
C THR A 361 -4.41 3.29 8.11
N VAL A 362 -3.97 2.62 9.18
CA VAL A 362 -4.51 2.79 10.54
C VAL A 362 -3.84 3.96 11.26
N GLN A 363 -2.56 4.20 11.01
CA GLN A 363 -1.80 5.33 11.58
C GLN A 363 -1.91 6.61 10.76
N MET A 364 -2.71 6.61 9.69
CA MET A 364 -2.96 7.80 8.89
C MET A 364 -3.79 8.83 9.67
N ASN A 365 -3.62 10.11 9.35
CA ASN A 365 -4.40 11.16 9.99
C ASN A 365 -5.92 10.97 9.72
N PRO A 366 -6.82 11.39 10.64
CA PRO A 366 -8.25 11.14 10.49
C PRO A 366 -8.85 11.68 9.18
N ALA A 367 -8.34 12.81 8.68
CA ALA A 367 -8.76 13.38 7.40
C ALA A 367 -8.39 12.48 6.21
N GLY A 368 -7.17 11.93 6.22
CA GLY A 368 -6.68 10.99 5.22
C GLY A 368 -7.43 9.66 5.28
N SER A 369 -7.68 9.12 6.48
CA SER A 369 -8.45 7.87 6.67
C SER A 369 -9.89 8.02 6.19
N TYR A 370 -10.52 9.18 6.43
CA TYR A 370 -11.85 9.48 5.90
C TYR A 370 -11.86 9.57 4.36
N VAL A 371 -10.88 10.24 3.76
CA VAL A 371 -10.75 10.32 2.31
C VAL A 371 -10.53 8.93 1.73
N LEU A 372 -9.60 8.16 2.29
CA LEU A 372 -9.32 6.80 1.84
C LEU A 372 -10.55 5.91 1.95
N GLU A 373 -11.29 5.94 3.05
CA GLU A 373 -12.50 5.14 3.20
C GLU A 373 -13.61 5.55 2.22
N ARG A 374 -13.66 6.82 1.82
CA ARG A 374 -14.60 7.31 0.82
C ARG A 374 -14.24 6.85 -0.60
N PHE A 375 -12.96 6.81 -0.95
CA PHE A 375 -12.48 6.42 -2.27
C PHE A 375 -12.23 4.92 -2.43
N PHE A 376 -11.80 4.24 -1.36
CA PHE A 376 -11.51 2.82 -1.27
C PHE A 376 -11.81 2.32 0.15
N SER A 377 -13.04 1.85 0.36
CA SER A 377 -13.44 1.28 1.64
C SER A 377 -12.57 0.09 2.03
N ARG A 378 -12.53 -0.25 3.32
CA ARG A 378 -11.83 -1.44 3.82
C ARG A 378 -12.28 -2.72 3.11
N ALA A 379 -13.58 -2.85 2.86
CA ALA A 379 -14.16 -4.00 2.16
C ALA A 379 -13.66 -4.12 0.71
N GLU A 380 -13.58 -3.01 -0.02
CA GLU A 380 -13.08 -3.02 -1.40
C GLU A 380 -11.58 -3.29 -1.47
N ARG A 381 -10.80 -2.72 -0.55
CA ARG A 381 -9.37 -3.01 -0.44
C ARG A 381 -9.14 -4.50 -0.16
N ARG A 382 -9.89 -5.05 0.79
CA ARG A 382 -9.88 -6.49 1.08
C ARG A 382 -10.21 -7.31 -0.16
N LYS A 383 -11.27 -6.95 -0.90
CA LYS A 383 -11.67 -7.62 -2.15
C LYS A 383 -10.58 -7.58 -3.22
N LEU A 384 -9.87 -6.46 -3.37
CA LEU A 384 -8.72 -6.34 -4.26
C LEU A 384 -7.57 -7.26 -3.83
N PHE A 385 -7.16 -7.22 -2.55
CA PHE A 385 -6.10 -8.08 -2.05
C PHE A 385 -6.42 -9.57 -2.21
N LEU A 386 -7.66 -9.97 -1.90
CA LEU A 386 -8.12 -11.36 -2.10
C LEU A 386 -8.19 -11.77 -3.58
N SER A 387 -8.17 -10.83 -4.53
CA SER A 387 -8.06 -11.15 -5.95
C SER A 387 -6.60 -11.29 -6.41
N TRP A 388 -5.66 -10.60 -5.77
CA TRP A 388 -4.26 -10.54 -6.20
C TRP A 388 -3.44 -11.72 -5.66
N ALA A 389 -3.50 -12.84 -6.38
CA ALA A 389 -2.75 -14.06 -6.06
C ALA A 389 -1.25 -13.81 -5.80
N GLY A 390 -0.60 -12.92 -6.56
CA GLY A 390 0.82 -12.59 -6.38
C GLY A 390 1.15 -12.07 -4.99
N SER A 391 0.28 -11.24 -4.41
CA SER A 391 0.45 -10.72 -3.05
C SER A 391 0.40 -11.82 -1.99
N ALA A 392 -0.32 -12.90 -2.27
CA ALA A 392 -0.46 -14.05 -1.38
C ALA A 392 0.82 -14.88 -1.26
N SER A 393 1.77 -14.73 -2.20
CA SER A 393 3.13 -15.30 -2.07
C SER A 393 3.89 -14.76 -0.86
N MET A 394 3.51 -13.58 -0.35
CA MET A 394 4.11 -12.96 0.84
C MET A 394 3.41 -13.36 2.14
N TRP A 395 2.50 -14.33 2.10
CA TRP A 395 1.96 -14.94 3.31
C TRP A 395 3.09 -15.53 4.17
N ILE A 396 2.89 -15.51 5.48
CA ILE A 396 3.89 -15.89 6.47
C ILE A 396 4.24 -17.38 6.35
N LYS A 397 5.52 -17.71 6.46
CA LYS A 397 6.06 -19.06 6.24
C LYS A 397 6.69 -19.62 7.50
N GLY A 398 6.58 -20.93 7.67
CA GLY A 398 7.13 -21.70 8.78
C GLY A 398 6.33 -21.65 10.07
N GLY A 399 5.13 -21.05 10.05
CA GLY A 399 4.18 -21.09 11.17
C GLY A 399 4.80 -20.69 12.52
N ASP A 400 4.39 -21.39 13.57
CA ASP A 400 4.74 -21.04 14.94
C ASP A 400 6.23 -21.29 15.26
N ILE A 401 6.92 -22.09 14.43
CA ILE A 401 8.36 -22.36 14.54
C ILE A 401 9.18 -21.09 14.22
N ILE A 402 8.77 -20.33 13.21
CA ILE A 402 9.47 -19.11 12.79
C ILE A 402 8.91 -17.87 13.50
N TRP A 403 7.59 -17.79 13.62
CA TRP A 403 6.90 -16.57 14.08
C TRP A 403 6.58 -16.58 15.58
N GLY A 404 6.80 -17.70 16.27
CA GLY A 404 6.57 -17.85 17.70
C GLY A 404 5.23 -18.46 18.06
N ASN A 405 5.08 -18.80 19.33
CA ASN A 405 3.89 -19.37 19.94
C ASN A 405 3.26 -18.39 20.96
N SER A 406 2.24 -18.82 21.70
CA SER A 406 1.53 -17.98 22.68
C SER A 406 2.40 -17.45 23.86
N THR A 407 3.59 -18.00 24.06
CA THR A 407 4.49 -17.66 25.18
C THR A 407 5.80 -17.05 24.75
N PHE A 408 6.24 -17.29 23.51
CA PHE A 408 7.60 -17.00 23.07
C PHE A 408 7.66 -16.79 21.57
N ALA A 409 8.42 -15.79 21.14
CA ALA A 409 8.90 -15.65 19.77
C ALA A 409 10.41 -15.42 19.72
N PRO A 410 11.08 -15.80 18.62
CA PRO A 410 12.52 -15.60 18.48
C PRO A 410 12.97 -14.13 18.63
N ASP A 411 12.14 -13.20 18.17
CA ASP A 411 12.34 -11.74 18.24
C ASP A 411 11.82 -11.09 19.52
N ASP A 412 11.38 -11.87 20.52
CA ASP A 412 11.01 -11.29 21.80
C ASP A 412 12.21 -10.63 22.48
N PRO A 413 12.00 -9.44 23.10
CA PRO A 413 13.05 -8.75 23.82
C PRO A 413 13.51 -9.63 24.98
N THR A 414 14.76 -10.08 24.94
CA THR A 414 15.34 -10.74 26.11
C THR A 414 15.65 -9.72 27.18
N GLU A 415 15.34 -10.07 28.43
CA GLU A 415 15.93 -9.44 29.61
C GLU A 415 17.44 -9.76 29.62
N ASP A 416 18.21 -9.15 28.72
CA ASP A 416 19.67 -9.19 28.82
C ASP A 416 20.11 -8.09 29.79
N PRO A 417 20.56 -8.42 31.01
CA PRO A 417 21.00 -7.43 31.98
C PRO A 417 22.24 -6.64 31.53
N ASN A 418 22.91 -7.04 30.44
CA ASN A 418 24.12 -6.40 29.94
C ASN A 418 23.91 -5.50 28.71
N VAL A 419 22.71 -5.46 28.12
CA VAL A 419 22.37 -4.50 27.06
C VAL A 419 21.63 -3.32 27.68
N LEU A 420 22.39 -2.48 28.37
CA LEU A 420 21.97 -1.13 28.71
C LEU A 420 21.96 -0.32 27.41
N ASP A 421 20.83 -0.32 26.70
CA ASP A 421 20.57 0.79 25.77
C ASP A 421 20.55 2.07 26.61
N ALA A 422 21.55 2.92 26.42
CA ALA A 422 21.85 4.07 27.29
C ALA A 422 20.73 5.13 27.33
N ASN A 423 19.65 4.92 26.56
CA ASN A 423 18.47 5.78 26.52
C ASN A 423 17.21 5.18 27.19
N ASP A 424 17.22 3.95 27.70
CA ASP A 424 16.01 3.29 28.23
C ASP A 424 16.10 2.97 29.73
N VAL A 425 16.21 4.01 30.56
CA VAL A 425 16.39 3.93 32.03
C VAL A 425 15.06 3.77 32.78
N ARG A 426 14.06 3.08 32.22
CA ARG A 426 12.81 2.79 32.95
C ARG A 426 12.47 1.32 32.78
N GLY A 427 12.57 0.55 33.86
CA GLY A 427 12.19 -0.86 33.90
C GLY A 427 10.81 -1.07 33.27
N ARG A 428 10.80 -1.54 32.02
CA ARG A 428 9.58 -1.88 31.29
C ARG A 428 9.13 -3.26 31.73
N ARG A 429 7.84 -3.40 32.02
CA ARG A 429 7.22 -4.73 32.16
C ARG A 429 7.18 -5.36 30.77
N SER A 430 7.76 -6.56 30.61
CA SER A 430 7.50 -7.38 29.42
C SER A 430 6.01 -7.76 29.44
N GLY A 431 5.22 -7.07 28.61
CA GLY A 431 3.76 -7.14 28.66
C GLY A 431 3.19 -8.20 27.73
N HIS A 432 3.82 -8.43 26.58
CA HIS A 432 3.31 -9.26 25.50
C HIS A 432 4.44 -9.91 24.71
N THR A 433 4.22 -11.15 24.24
CA THR A 433 5.09 -11.80 23.25
C THR A 433 4.70 -11.37 21.82
N HIS A 434 5.66 -11.43 20.89
CA HIS A 434 5.45 -11.30 19.45
C HIS A 434 4.81 -12.55 18.82
N GLY A 435 4.76 -13.68 19.54
CA GLY A 435 4.28 -14.94 18.99
C GLY A 435 2.75 -14.99 18.78
N GLU A 436 2.02 -14.12 19.47
CA GLU A 436 0.61 -13.84 19.13
C GLU A 436 0.55 -12.88 17.94
N LEU A 437 0.06 -13.38 16.79
CA LEU A 437 -0.07 -12.62 15.55
C LEU A 437 -1.34 -11.75 15.52
N ILE A 438 -2.45 -12.29 16.04
CA ILE A 438 -3.73 -11.58 16.20
C ILE A 438 -4.15 -11.71 17.65
N SER A 439 -4.22 -10.58 18.35
CA SER A 439 -4.71 -10.47 19.72
C SER A 439 -6.06 -9.75 19.74
N PHE A 440 -6.94 -10.11 20.67
CA PHE A 440 -8.23 -9.44 20.83
C PHE A 440 -8.30 -8.76 22.19
N ARG A 441 -8.90 -7.56 22.24
CA ARG A 441 -9.13 -6.89 23.51
C ARG A 441 -10.14 -7.69 24.33
N ARG A 442 -9.73 -8.11 25.55
CA ARG A 442 -10.70 -8.57 26.55
C ARG A 442 -11.52 -7.37 26.96
N ILE A 443 -12.78 -7.31 26.53
CA ILE A 443 -13.74 -6.35 27.05
C ILE A 443 -14.01 -6.81 28.49
N PRO A 444 -13.61 -6.05 29.53
CA PRO A 444 -14.00 -6.39 30.89
C PRO A 444 -15.52 -6.32 30.95
N ALA A 445 -16.18 -7.39 31.40
CA ALA A 445 -17.59 -7.35 31.75
C ALA A 445 -17.82 -6.10 32.61
N SER A 446 -18.66 -5.18 32.13
CA SER A 446 -18.80 -3.85 32.67
C SER A 446 -19.12 -3.85 34.17
N VAL A 447 -18.49 -2.91 34.87
CA VAL A 447 -18.76 -2.42 36.23
C VAL A 447 -20.26 -2.48 36.57
N PRO A 448 -20.67 -2.97 37.77
CA PRO A 448 -22.06 -2.93 38.19
C PRO A 448 -22.49 -1.46 38.33
N VAL A 449 -23.36 -1.02 37.43
CA VAL A 449 -24.06 0.26 37.57
C VAL A 449 -25.11 0.05 38.64
N SER A 450 -24.98 0.81 39.74
CA SER A 450 -25.99 0.89 40.80
C SER A 450 -27.33 1.33 40.21
N GLU A 451 -28.37 0.60 40.59
CA GLU A 451 -29.78 0.77 40.22
C GLU A 451 -30.24 2.22 40.33
N GLU A 452 -30.89 2.72 39.26
CA GLU A 452 -32.20 3.38 39.32
C GLU A 452 -32.62 3.85 37.91
N GLY A 453 -33.70 3.23 37.37
CA GLY A 453 -34.56 3.85 36.37
C GLY A 453 -34.47 3.33 34.92
N GLU A 454 -35.46 2.49 34.56
CA GLU A 454 -35.98 2.22 33.20
C GLU A 454 -35.16 1.28 32.27
N THR A 455 -35.57 0.02 32.29
CA THR A 455 -35.15 -1.09 31.42
C THR A 455 -35.69 -0.93 29.99
N GLU A 456 -34.89 -0.37 29.10
CA GLU A 456 -34.84 -0.86 27.71
C GLU A 456 -33.81 -2.00 27.66
N THR A 457 -34.29 -3.21 27.46
CA THR A 457 -33.46 -4.40 27.21
C THR A 457 -32.75 -4.23 25.87
N ARG A 458 -31.58 -3.57 25.87
CA ARG A 458 -30.58 -3.90 24.85
C ARG A 458 -30.25 -5.37 25.07
N LEU A 459 -30.55 -6.19 24.08
CA LEU A 459 -30.04 -7.55 23.96
C LEU A 459 -28.51 -7.44 24.00
N MET A 460 -27.95 -7.50 25.21
CA MET A 460 -26.56 -7.81 25.39
C MET A 460 -26.48 -9.28 25.02
N ASP A 461 -25.84 -9.56 23.87
CA ASP A 461 -25.46 -10.90 23.50
C ASP A 461 -24.77 -11.53 24.72
N GLU A 462 -25.47 -12.46 25.35
CA GLU A 462 -24.88 -13.42 26.25
C GLU A 462 -23.82 -14.15 25.44
N ASP A 463 -22.57 -13.76 25.68
CA ASP A 463 -21.37 -14.46 25.29
C ASP A 463 -21.46 -15.89 25.83
N ASN A 464 -22.08 -16.77 25.04
CA ASN A 464 -22.02 -18.22 25.20
C ASN A 464 -20.58 -18.67 24.97
N GLY A 465 -19.67 -18.38 25.90
CA GLY A 465 -18.47 -19.14 26.19
C GLY A 465 -17.40 -19.28 25.08
N VAL A 466 -17.51 -18.58 23.94
CA VAL A 466 -16.47 -18.57 22.89
C VAL A 466 -15.81 -17.20 22.86
N GLY A 467 -15.27 -16.80 24.01
CA GLY A 467 -14.32 -15.70 24.09
C GLY A 467 -13.18 -15.95 23.12
N VAL A 468 -13.04 -15.06 22.15
CA VAL A 468 -12.03 -15.16 21.10
C VAL A 468 -10.66 -15.12 21.76
N LYS A 469 -9.89 -16.18 21.54
CA LYS A 469 -8.54 -16.30 22.09
C LYS A 469 -7.56 -15.54 21.19
N ASN A 470 -6.48 -15.06 21.79
CA ASN A 470 -5.31 -14.64 21.03
C ASN A 470 -4.82 -15.82 20.19
N MET A 471 -4.37 -15.52 18.97
CA MET A 471 -4.03 -16.50 17.96
C MET A 471 -2.55 -16.41 17.64
N THR A 472 -1.89 -17.57 17.60
CA THR A 472 -0.54 -17.71 17.04
C THR A 472 -0.59 -17.57 15.52
N SER A 473 0.57 -17.66 14.86
CA SER A 473 0.66 -17.47 13.42
C SER A 473 -0.13 -18.52 12.63
N GLU A 474 -0.10 -19.78 13.06
CA GLU A 474 -0.85 -20.88 12.43
C GLU A 474 -2.36 -20.71 12.66
N MET A 475 -2.77 -20.50 13.91
CA MET A 475 -4.17 -20.29 14.27
C MET A 475 -4.78 -19.08 13.55
N ALA A 476 -4.02 -17.99 13.42
CA ALA A 476 -4.45 -16.81 12.69
C ALA A 476 -4.55 -17.08 11.19
N GLY A 477 -3.65 -17.88 10.62
CA GLY A 477 -3.71 -18.28 9.22
C GLY A 477 -4.97 -19.07 8.89
N ASP A 478 -5.26 -20.11 9.67
CA ASP A 478 -6.48 -20.91 9.52
C ASP A 478 -7.73 -20.04 9.70
N TRP A 479 -7.74 -19.19 10.72
CA TRP A 479 -8.86 -18.29 10.98
C TRP A 479 -9.09 -17.30 9.83
N ILE A 480 -8.03 -16.74 9.22
CA ILE A 480 -8.17 -15.88 8.04
C ILE A 480 -8.75 -16.67 6.87
N LEU A 481 -8.26 -17.88 6.62
CA LEU A 481 -8.77 -18.71 5.53
C LEU A 481 -10.26 -19.01 5.69
N GLU A 482 -10.71 -19.37 6.90
CA GLU A 482 -12.13 -19.56 7.24
C GLU A 482 -12.99 -18.33 6.95
N HIS A 483 -12.43 -17.13 7.10
CA HIS A 483 -13.14 -15.87 6.88
C HIS A 483 -13.00 -15.34 5.44
N THR A 484 -12.29 -16.05 4.56
CA THR A 484 -12.11 -15.67 3.15
C THR A 484 -12.90 -16.56 2.21
N PRO A 485 -13.27 -16.07 1.00
CA PRO A 485 -13.99 -16.87 0.01
C PRO A 485 -13.25 -18.16 -0.34
N SER A 486 -14.00 -19.23 -0.60
CA SER A 486 -13.45 -20.53 -1.00
C SER A 486 -12.60 -20.47 -2.27
N SER A 487 -12.88 -19.51 -3.16
CA SER A 487 -12.06 -19.24 -4.34
C SER A 487 -10.63 -18.81 -3.97
N PHE A 488 -10.48 -17.96 -2.95
CA PHE A 488 -9.17 -17.55 -2.44
C PHE A 488 -8.44 -18.71 -1.77
N GLN A 489 -9.15 -19.51 -0.96
CA GLN A 489 -8.56 -20.70 -0.33
C GLN A 489 -8.04 -21.69 -1.37
N LYS A 490 -8.81 -21.94 -2.44
CA LYS A 490 -8.39 -22.77 -3.56
C LYS A 490 -7.17 -22.20 -4.27
N MET A 491 -7.20 -20.90 -4.60
CA MET A 491 -6.09 -20.20 -5.25
C MET A 491 -4.80 -20.29 -4.41
N MET A 492 -4.89 -20.13 -3.10
CA MET A 492 -3.76 -20.32 -2.17
C MET A 492 -3.21 -21.74 -2.25
N ALA A 493 -4.08 -22.74 -2.07
CA ALA A 493 -3.68 -24.15 -2.02
C ALA A 493 -3.07 -24.66 -3.34
N THR A 494 -3.51 -24.12 -4.50
CA THR A 494 -2.98 -24.55 -5.80
C THR A 494 -1.70 -23.84 -6.21
N ASN A 495 -1.32 -22.73 -5.57
CA ASN A 495 -0.19 -21.91 -6.01
C ASN A 495 0.96 -21.82 -5.00
N TYR A 496 0.71 -22.02 -3.70
CA TYR A 496 1.67 -21.67 -2.66
C TYR A 496 1.73 -22.69 -1.52
N SER A 497 2.87 -22.71 -0.82
CA SER A 497 3.05 -23.41 0.44
C SER A 497 3.68 -22.49 1.49
N PHE A 498 3.41 -22.80 2.76
CA PHE A 498 3.80 -21.96 3.90
C PHE A 498 4.38 -22.74 5.08
N GLY A 499 4.62 -24.05 4.92
CA GLY A 499 5.19 -24.88 5.96
C GLY A 499 6.72 -24.82 6.01
N ILE A 500 7.29 -25.81 6.67
CA ILE A 500 8.72 -26.05 6.79
C ILE A 500 9.00 -27.53 6.50
N GLU A 501 9.98 -27.82 5.64
CA GLU A 501 10.37 -29.19 5.34
C GLU A 501 11.77 -29.48 5.88
N ARG A 502 11.88 -30.55 6.66
CA ARG A 502 13.12 -30.98 7.33
C ARG A 502 13.75 -32.19 6.66
N ASN A 503 13.00 -32.97 5.90
CA ASN A 503 13.50 -34.16 5.24
C ASN A 503 14.17 -33.79 3.90
N GLU A 504 15.44 -34.15 3.72
CA GLU A 504 16.20 -33.91 2.48
C GLU A 504 15.57 -34.58 1.26
N ASP A 505 15.00 -35.78 1.41
CA ASP A 505 14.33 -36.49 0.32
C ASP A 505 13.02 -35.80 -0.09
N ALA A 506 12.32 -35.18 0.87
CA ALA A 506 11.15 -34.38 0.57
C ALA A 506 11.53 -33.06 -0.11
N LEU A 507 12.60 -32.38 0.32
CA LEU A 507 13.14 -31.20 -0.36
C LEU A 507 13.54 -31.49 -1.81
N ASN A 508 14.15 -32.66 -2.07
CA ASN A 508 14.48 -33.09 -3.43
C ASN A 508 13.25 -33.26 -4.32
N ARG A 509 12.11 -33.70 -3.75
CA ARG A 509 10.84 -33.79 -4.47
C ARG A 509 10.22 -32.41 -4.67
N ASN A 510 10.25 -31.56 -3.64
CA ASN A 510 9.70 -30.20 -3.66
C ASN A 510 10.41 -29.30 -4.68
N ASP A 511 11.68 -29.54 -5.00
CA ASP A 511 12.40 -28.81 -6.06
C ASP A 511 11.65 -28.84 -7.41
N ARG A 512 10.81 -29.86 -7.66
CA ARG A 512 10.01 -30.00 -8.90
C ARG A 512 8.59 -29.46 -8.78
N ASP A 513 8.13 -29.14 -7.57
CA ASP A 513 6.77 -28.69 -7.31
C ASP A 513 6.70 -27.15 -7.32
N HIS A 514 5.97 -26.61 -8.29
CA HIS A 514 5.86 -25.16 -8.49
C HIS A 514 5.24 -24.44 -7.29
N THR A 515 4.39 -25.12 -6.51
CA THR A 515 3.73 -24.52 -5.34
C THR A 515 4.73 -24.18 -4.23
N LYS A 516 5.92 -24.81 -4.26
CA LYS A 516 6.93 -24.72 -3.21
C LYS A 516 7.98 -23.66 -3.47
N TRP A 517 8.17 -23.23 -4.71
CA TRP A 517 9.33 -22.41 -5.12
C TRP A 517 9.43 -21.03 -4.46
N THR A 518 8.32 -20.51 -3.95
CA THR A 518 8.31 -19.25 -3.20
C THR A 518 8.68 -19.42 -1.73
N ASN A 519 8.69 -20.66 -1.23
CA ASN A 519 8.94 -21.00 0.14
C ASN A 519 10.39 -21.51 0.32
N PRO A 520 11.31 -20.66 0.82
CA PRO A 520 12.71 -21.05 1.00
C PRO A 520 12.91 -22.10 2.12
N LEU A 521 11.89 -22.39 2.92
CA LEU A 521 11.90 -23.45 3.93
C LEU A 521 11.54 -24.82 3.37
N GLU A 522 10.95 -24.89 2.18
CA GLU A 522 10.51 -26.14 1.53
C GLU A 522 11.29 -26.46 0.26
N VAL A 523 12.20 -25.58 -0.16
CA VAL A 523 12.94 -25.68 -1.41
C VAL A 523 14.41 -25.34 -1.19
N LYS A 524 15.29 -26.03 -1.91
CA LYS A 524 16.74 -25.83 -1.80
C LYS A 524 17.20 -24.64 -2.63
N LEU A 525 18.37 -24.10 -2.34
CA LEU A 525 19.08 -23.24 -3.26
C LEU A 525 19.52 -24.00 -4.52
N PRO A 526 19.71 -23.31 -5.66
CA PRO A 526 20.17 -23.91 -6.90
C PRO A 526 21.56 -24.55 -6.76
N ASN A 527 21.90 -25.46 -7.68
CA ASN A 527 23.21 -26.10 -7.67
C ASN A 527 24.27 -25.21 -8.35
N ALA A 528 24.76 -24.20 -7.63
CA ALA A 528 25.65 -23.18 -8.18
C ALA A 528 26.78 -22.77 -7.22
N PRO A 529 27.81 -23.62 -7.01
CA PRO A 529 28.87 -23.36 -6.05
C PRO A 529 29.72 -22.11 -6.36
N SER A 530 29.79 -21.65 -7.62
CA SER A 530 30.53 -20.42 -7.95
C SER A 530 29.69 -19.15 -7.82
N MET A 531 28.35 -19.27 -7.70
CA MET A 531 27.46 -18.13 -7.55
C MET A 531 27.67 -17.48 -6.18
N LYS A 532 27.67 -16.15 -6.14
CA LYS A 532 27.68 -15.36 -4.90
C LYS A 532 26.27 -14.88 -4.58
N MET A 533 25.85 -15.00 -3.33
CA MET A 533 24.55 -14.51 -2.89
C MET A 533 24.74 -13.38 -1.88
N PHE A 534 24.12 -12.23 -2.13
CA PHE A 534 24.14 -11.07 -1.24
C PHE A 534 22.74 -10.82 -0.72
N CYS A 535 22.54 -10.85 0.59
CA CYS A 535 21.32 -10.40 1.23
C CYS A 535 21.54 -9.01 1.81
N VAL A 536 20.90 -8.00 1.22
CA VAL A 536 21.03 -6.60 1.61
C VAL A 536 19.69 -6.07 2.07
N TYR A 537 19.59 -5.62 3.32
CA TYR A 537 18.32 -5.11 3.85
C TYR A 537 18.52 -4.02 4.90
N GLY A 538 17.45 -3.26 5.14
CA GLY A 538 17.46 -2.18 6.09
C GLY A 538 17.13 -2.63 7.52
N HIS A 539 17.66 -1.91 8.50
CA HIS A 539 17.33 -2.08 9.91
C HIS A 539 17.26 -0.74 10.62
N GLY A 540 16.42 -0.63 11.65
CA GLY A 540 16.33 0.55 12.52
C GLY A 540 15.07 1.39 12.30
N LYS A 541 14.09 0.88 11.55
CA LYS A 541 12.74 1.47 11.45
C LYS A 541 11.74 0.50 12.07
N GLU A 542 10.87 1.01 12.94
CA GLU A 542 9.86 0.17 13.60
C GLU A 542 8.87 -0.40 12.57
N THR A 543 8.71 -1.72 12.54
CA THR A 543 7.91 -2.48 11.57
C THR A 543 6.70 -3.14 12.23
N GLU A 544 5.60 -3.32 11.48
CA GLU A 544 4.44 -4.09 11.95
C GLU A 544 4.77 -5.58 12.11
N ARG A 545 4.47 -6.14 13.29
CA ARG A 545 4.80 -7.54 13.62
C ARG A 545 3.61 -8.39 14.05
N SER A 546 2.63 -7.77 14.69
CA SER A 546 1.31 -8.37 14.97
C SER A 546 0.27 -7.31 15.27
N TYR A 547 -1.00 -7.70 15.42
CA TYR A 547 -2.13 -6.77 15.47
C TYR A 547 -3.10 -7.09 16.60
N TRP A 548 -3.67 -6.04 17.15
CA TRP A 548 -4.85 -6.07 18.01
C TRP A 548 -6.07 -5.80 17.15
N TYR A 549 -7.03 -6.71 17.21
CA TYR A 549 -8.28 -6.63 16.48
C TYR A 549 -9.45 -6.38 17.42
N THR A 550 -10.43 -5.66 16.90
CA THR A 550 -11.76 -5.54 17.48
C THR A 550 -12.80 -6.11 16.51
N ARG A 551 -14.00 -6.41 17.02
CA ARG A 551 -15.08 -7.03 16.26
C ARG A 551 -16.32 -6.16 16.34
N GLY A 552 -16.99 -5.97 15.20
CA GLY A 552 -18.27 -5.28 15.09
C GLY A 552 -19.42 -6.23 14.86
N ASP A 553 -20.46 -5.74 14.19
CA ASP A 553 -21.67 -6.53 13.94
C ASP A 553 -21.42 -7.66 12.93
N PHE A 554 -22.34 -8.62 12.91
CA PHE A 554 -22.34 -9.68 11.91
C PHE A 554 -22.64 -9.10 10.52
N GLU A 555 -21.90 -9.56 9.52
CA GLU A 555 -22.00 -9.22 8.12
C GLU A 555 -22.81 -10.29 7.39
N HIS A 556 -23.80 -9.83 6.63
CA HIS A 556 -24.54 -10.67 5.69
C HIS A 556 -23.78 -10.75 4.37
N ASP A 557 -23.82 -11.90 3.71
CA ASP A 557 -23.18 -12.08 2.40
C ASP A 557 -23.82 -11.14 1.37
N GLU A 558 -23.00 -10.50 0.52
CA GLU A 558 -23.48 -9.65 -0.59
C GLU A 558 -23.95 -10.49 -1.80
N SER A 559 -24.25 -11.78 -1.59
CA SER A 559 -25.00 -12.59 -2.55
C SER A 559 -26.45 -12.08 -2.60
N ALA A 560 -26.62 -10.93 -3.25
CA ALA A 560 -27.89 -10.34 -3.55
C ALA A 560 -28.75 -11.38 -4.27
N ALA A 561 -29.85 -11.76 -3.62
CA ALA A 561 -31.01 -12.27 -4.33
C ALA A 561 -31.45 -11.17 -5.32
N ASP A 562 -31.20 -11.40 -6.61
CA ASP A 562 -31.81 -10.77 -7.78
C ASP A 562 -31.98 -9.22 -7.79
N GLY A 563 -31.03 -8.53 -8.43
CA GLY A 563 -31.26 -7.23 -9.08
C GLY A 563 -31.09 -5.95 -8.26
N ILE A 564 -30.93 -4.81 -8.95
CA ILE A 564 -30.53 -3.48 -8.41
C ILE A 564 -31.57 -2.84 -7.46
N SER A 565 -32.77 -3.38 -7.32
CA SER A 565 -33.78 -2.99 -6.31
C SER A 565 -34.96 -3.96 -6.40
N PRO A 566 -34.99 -5.08 -5.65
CA PRO A 566 -36.14 -5.98 -5.68
C PRO A 566 -37.30 -5.33 -4.93
N LEU A 567 -38.22 -4.72 -5.69
CA LEU A 567 -39.49 -4.19 -5.20
C LEU A 567 -40.48 -5.35 -5.08
N CYS A 568 -40.98 -5.62 -3.88
CA CYS A 568 -42.14 -6.48 -3.67
C CYS A 568 -43.35 -5.81 -4.32
N ILE A 569 -43.83 -6.35 -5.44
CA ILE A 569 -45.07 -5.90 -6.09
C ILE A 569 -46.20 -6.79 -5.58
N ASP A 570 -47.07 -6.23 -4.74
CA ASP A 570 -48.30 -6.89 -4.34
C ASP A 570 -49.32 -6.77 -5.49
N PRO A 571 -49.82 -7.89 -6.06
CA PRO A 571 -50.75 -7.83 -7.20
C PRO A 571 -52.13 -7.24 -6.87
N ASN A 572 -52.43 -6.91 -5.60
CA ASN A 572 -53.79 -6.57 -5.17
C ASN A 572 -54.01 -5.16 -4.56
N THR A 573 -53.08 -4.21 -4.69
CA THR A 573 -53.32 -2.85 -4.14
C THR A 573 -53.22 -1.74 -5.17
N GLY A 574 -54.37 -1.18 -5.53
CA GLY A 574 -54.47 0.18 -6.04
C GLY A 574 -54.08 1.18 -4.94
N SER A 575 -53.04 1.95 -5.20
CA SER A 575 -52.74 3.30 -4.67
C SER A 575 -52.75 3.62 -3.16
N ASN A 576 -53.00 2.72 -2.21
CA ASN A 576 -52.86 3.03 -0.78
C ASN A 576 -51.95 2.02 -0.06
N GLN A 577 -50.83 2.53 0.46
CA GLN A 577 -49.73 1.79 1.10
C GLN A 577 -50.13 1.22 2.47
N THR A 578 -50.88 0.12 2.51
CA THR A 578 -51.05 -0.69 3.73
C THR A 578 -51.18 -2.19 3.39
N GLY A 579 -50.17 -2.74 2.72
CA GLY A 579 -49.99 -4.19 2.50
C GLY A 579 -48.80 -4.73 3.29
N PRO A 580 -48.63 -6.06 3.40
CA PRO A 580 -47.58 -6.70 4.21
C PRO A 580 -46.15 -6.37 3.77
N CYS A 581 -45.97 -5.81 2.57
CA CYS A 581 -44.71 -5.26 2.07
C CYS A 581 -44.65 -3.73 2.27
N ALA A 582 -44.44 -3.27 3.50
CA ALA A 582 -44.24 -1.86 3.84
C ALA A 582 -42.81 -1.39 3.48
N GLY A 583 -42.50 -1.30 2.18
CA GLY A 583 -41.33 -0.56 1.67
C GLY A 583 -39.96 -1.23 1.78
N SER A 584 -39.85 -2.45 2.31
CA SER A 584 -38.61 -3.25 2.29
C SER A 584 -38.93 -4.70 1.96
N THR A 585 -38.21 -5.28 1.00
CA THR A 585 -38.19 -6.73 0.78
C THR A 585 -37.58 -7.41 2.02
N PRO A 586 -38.32 -8.27 2.73
CA PRO A 586 -37.74 -9.07 3.79
C PRO A 586 -36.64 -9.95 3.21
N ARG A 587 -35.45 -9.94 3.83
CA ARG A 587 -34.35 -10.84 3.45
C ARG A 587 -34.79 -12.30 3.62
N ASN A 588 -34.20 -13.20 2.83
CA ASN A 588 -34.52 -14.63 2.92
C ASN A 588 -34.34 -15.13 4.37
N PRO A 589 -35.26 -15.94 4.92
CA PRO A 589 -35.13 -16.49 6.29
C PRO A 589 -33.88 -17.34 6.56
N LEU A 590 -33.12 -17.68 5.51
CA LEU A 590 -31.87 -18.45 5.54
C LEU A 590 -30.62 -17.57 5.32
N ASP A 591 -30.75 -16.25 5.16
CA ASP A 591 -29.63 -15.28 5.11
C ASP A 591 -29.08 -15.04 6.52
N MET A 592 -28.44 -16.08 7.08
CA MET A 592 -27.78 -16.03 8.38
C MET A 592 -26.42 -15.33 8.24
N PRO A 593 -26.11 -14.29 9.03
CA PRO A 593 -24.84 -13.60 8.92
C PRO A 593 -23.76 -14.40 9.66
N LEU A 594 -23.10 -15.28 8.93
CA LEU A 594 -22.12 -16.23 9.49
C LEU A 594 -20.75 -15.59 9.76
N LEU A 595 -20.49 -14.39 9.24
CA LEU A 595 -19.21 -13.71 9.33
C LEU A 595 -19.33 -12.44 10.17
N ARG A 596 -18.37 -12.17 11.05
CA ARG A 596 -18.35 -10.95 11.88
C ARG A 596 -17.31 -9.97 11.37
N LYS A 597 -17.67 -8.69 11.25
CA LYS A 597 -16.70 -7.66 10.84
C LYS A 597 -15.57 -7.57 11.85
N SER A 598 -14.34 -7.65 11.37
CA SER A 598 -13.14 -7.54 12.19
C SER A 598 -12.21 -6.50 11.59
N TRP A 599 -11.71 -5.59 12.40
CA TRP A 599 -10.77 -4.53 12.00
C TRP A 599 -9.73 -4.29 13.09
N ILE A 600 -8.62 -3.65 12.72
CA ILE A 600 -7.54 -3.32 13.65
C ILE A 600 -8.07 -2.32 14.69
N ASP A 601 -7.83 -2.59 15.98
CA ASP A 601 -8.23 -1.71 17.08
C ASP A 601 -7.34 -0.47 17.14
N ALA A 602 -7.69 0.53 16.32
CA ALA A 602 -6.96 1.80 16.21
C ALA A 602 -6.95 2.61 17.52
N ASP A 603 -7.86 2.32 18.46
CA ASP A 603 -7.97 3.04 19.74
C ASP A 603 -7.00 2.47 20.79
N TYR A 604 -6.53 1.23 20.62
CA TYR A 604 -5.59 0.61 21.54
C TYR A 604 -4.16 1.05 21.26
N THR A 605 -3.56 1.81 22.19
CA THR A 605 -2.16 2.24 22.15
C THR A 605 -1.54 2.09 23.52
N ASP A 606 -0.42 1.37 23.59
CA ASP A 606 0.38 1.21 24.81
C ASP A 606 1.87 1.30 24.45
N GLU A 607 2.48 2.43 24.75
CA GLU A 607 3.92 2.66 24.55
C GLU A 607 4.78 2.29 25.77
N THR A 608 4.15 1.90 26.88
CA THR A 608 4.86 1.57 28.14
C THR A 608 5.36 0.13 28.16
N VAL A 609 4.69 -0.75 27.41
CA VAL A 609 5.06 -2.15 27.23
C VAL A 609 6.13 -2.31 26.16
N ASN A 610 6.98 -3.34 26.32
CA ASN A 610 7.87 -3.82 25.28
C ASN A 610 7.40 -5.22 24.87
N PRO A 611 7.02 -5.44 23.60
CA PRO A 611 6.98 -4.50 22.47
C PRO A 611 5.87 -3.45 22.54
N LYS A 612 6.13 -2.29 21.93
CA LYS A 612 5.19 -1.16 21.88
C LYS A 612 3.98 -1.49 21.00
N VAL A 613 2.81 -1.00 21.39
CA VAL A 613 1.59 -1.09 20.60
C VAL A 613 1.12 0.31 20.23
N ARG A 614 0.89 0.57 18.93
CA ARG A 614 0.44 1.86 18.40
C ARG A 614 -0.73 1.68 17.45
N ASN A 615 -1.88 2.25 17.82
CA ASN A 615 -3.13 2.13 17.07
C ASN A 615 -3.44 0.68 16.67
N GLY A 616 -3.35 -0.23 17.63
CA GLY A 616 -3.59 -1.65 17.45
C GLY A 616 -2.46 -2.41 16.76
N VAL A 617 -1.38 -1.76 16.32
CA VAL A 617 -0.24 -2.43 15.70
C VAL A 617 0.86 -2.66 16.73
N LYS A 618 1.23 -3.93 16.96
CA LYS A 618 2.41 -4.30 17.75
C LYS A 618 3.66 -4.13 16.89
N MET A 619 4.56 -3.27 17.36
CA MET A 619 5.75 -2.84 16.64
C MET A 619 6.93 -3.77 16.97
N GLY A 620 7.65 -4.20 15.94
CA GLY A 620 8.90 -4.95 16.04
C GLY A 620 10.02 -4.31 15.23
N GLU A 621 11.15 -5.01 15.15
CA GLU A 621 12.31 -4.57 14.36
C GLU A 621 12.17 -4.93 12.88
N GLY A 622 12.72 -4.07 12.01
CA GLY A 622 12.81 -4.32 10.57
C GLY A 622 13.14 -3.07 9.77
N ASP A 623 12.66 -3.02 8.53
CA ASP A 623 12.90 -1.93 7.57
C ASP A 623 11.68 -0.99 7.40
N GLY A 624 10.70 -1.05 8.30
CA GLY A 624 9.44 -0.32 8.25
C GLY A 624 8.28 -1.07 7.59
N THR A 625 8.55 -2.06 6.74
CA THR A 625 7.52 -2.88 6.04
C THR A 625 7.67 -4.37 6.33
N VAL A 626 8.89 -4.89 6.31
CA VAL A 626 9.22 -6.31 6.48
C VAL A 626 9.91 -6.50 7.84
N SER A 627 9.47 -7.50 8.59
CA SER A 627 10.08 -7.82 9.89
C SER A 627 11.50 -8.35 9.70
N LEU A 628 12.36 -8.10 10.68
CA LEU A 628 13.76 -8.51 10.66
C LEU A 628 13.93 -10.03 10.49
N ILE A 629 13.06 -10.84 11.12
CA ILE A 629 13.05 -12.30 10.93
C ILE A 629 12.85 -12.66 9.46
N SER A 630 11.89 -12.03 8.77
CA SER A 630 11.65 -12.32 7.36
C SER A 630 12.77 -11.84 6.45
N LEU A 631 13.44 -10.73 6.79
CA LEU A 631 14.54 -10.19 6.00
C LEU A 631 15.79 -11.07 6.07
N GLY A 632 16.16 -11.51 7.28
CA GLY A 632 17.50 -12.02 7.54
C GLY A 632 17.61 -13.48 7.98
N ALA A 633 16.56 -14.11 8.55
CA ALA A 633 16.72 -15.41 9.22
C ALA A 633 17.24 -16.52 8.27
N MET A 634 16.73 -16.57 7.03
CA MET A 634 17.25 -17.50 6.01
C MET A 634 18.68 -17.16 5.60
N CYS A 635 19.01 -15.89 5.39
CA CYS A 635 20.34 -15.49 4.93
C CYS A 635 21.44 -15.76 5.98
N VAL A 636 21.10 -15.56 7.25
CA VAL A 636 22.05 -15.63 8.36
C VAL A 636 22.29 -17.07 8.81
N GLU A 637 21.24 -17.87 8.94
CA GLU A 637 21.32 -19.23 9.52
C GLU A 637 20.73 -20.29 8.58
N GLY A 638 19.55 -20.06 8.00
CA GLY A 638 18.86 -21.06 7.17
C GLY A 638 19.69 -21.59 5.99
N TRP A 639 20.19 -20.70 5.12
CA TRP A 639 21.02 -21.06 3.96
C TRP A 639 22.49 -21.33 4.29
N LYS A 640 22.91 -21.21 5.56
CA LYS A 640 24.20 -21.75 6.00
C LYS A 640 24.13 -23.25 6.23
N ARG A 641 22.92 -23.81 6.39
CA ARG A 641 22.69 -25.25 6.56
C ARG A 641 22.70 -25.95 5.20
N ARG A 642 23.42 -27.07 5.14
CA ARG A 642 23.58 -27.88 3.91
C ARG A 642 22.24 -28.38 3.34
N ARG A 643 21.25 -28.62 4.21
CA ARG A 643 19.91 -29.06 3.83
C ARG A 643 19.26 -28.13 2.80
N TRP A 644 19.23 -26.83 3.06
CA TRP A 644 18.67 -25.83 2.15
C TRP A 644 19.70 -25.23 1.19
N ASN A 645 21.01 -25.40 1.46
CA ASN A 645 22.10 -24.96 0.58
C ASN A 645 23.06 -26.12 0.27
N PRO A 646 22.66 -27.08 -0.58
CA PRO A 646 23.45 -28.28 -0.85
C PRO A 646 24.77 -27.98 -1.58
N ALA A 647 24.80 -26.91 -2.38
CA ALA A 647 25.97 -26.49 -3.16
C ALA A 647 26.98 -25.66 -2.37
N GLY A 648 26.65 -25.24 -1.14
CA GLY A 648 27.54 -24.42 -0.31
C GLY A 648 27.75 -23.02 -0.89
N ILE A 649 26.71 -22.42 -1.48
CA ILE A 649 26.73 -21.06 -2.02
C ILE A 649 27.16 -20.08 -0.93
N ASN A 650 28.09 -19.18 -1.26
CA ASN A 650 28.53 -18.15 -0.32
C ASN A 650 27.45 -17.06 -0.19
N VAL A 651 26.76 -17.06 0.96
CA VAL A 651 25.75 -16.06 1.33
C VAL A 651 26.40 -14.99 2.21
N THR A 652 26.47 -13.76 1.71
CA THR A 652 26.99 -12.58 2.43
C THR A 652 25.82 -11.70 2.86
N VAL A 653 25.77 -11.33 4.13
CA VAL A 653 24.68 -10.50 4.70
C VAL A 653 25.18 -9.08 4.98
N VAL A 654 24.45 -8.09 4.49
CA VAL A 654 24.77 -6.67 4.68
C VAL A 654 23.54 -5.92 5.18
N GLU A 655 23.56 -5.50 6.44
CA GLU A 655 22.51 -4.69 7.04
C GLU A 655 22.82 -3.20 6.94
N LEU A 656 21.84 -2.41 6.49
CA LEU A 656 21.95 -0.96 6.38
C LEU A 656 21.19 -0.29 7.53
N SER A 657 21.89 0.53 8.31
CA SER A 657 21.29 1.30 9.41
C SER A 657 20.45 2.46 8.86
N HIS A 658 19.17 2.49 9.22
CA HIS A 658 18.23 3.55 8.87
C HIS A 658 18.58 4.86 9.58
N ARG A 659 19.20 5.80 8.86
CA ARG A 659 19.57 7.13 9.37
C ARG A 659 19.04 8.22 8.45
N PRO A 660 17.73 8.50 8.49
CA PRO A 660 17.12 9.45 7.58
C PRO A 660 17.53 10.88 7.90
N VAL A 661 17.71 11.69 6.87
CA VAL A 661 17.88 13.15 6.99
C VAL A 661 16.49 13.79 7.04
N PRO A 662 16.05 14.39 8.16
CA PRO A 662 14.66 14.87 8.30
C PRO A 662 14.26 15.96 7.31
N SER A 663 15.22 16.74 6.83
CA SER A 663 15.00 17.78 5.83
C SER A 663 14.84 17.23 4.41
N MET A 664 15.17 15.96 4.15
CA MET A 664 15.09 15.39 2.82
C MET A 664 13.83 14.51 2.69
N PRO A 665 13.00 14.73 1.66
CA PRO A 665 11.95 13.77 1.30
C PRO A 665 12.56 12.38 1.14
N ARG A 666 11.94 11.37 1.79
CA ARG A 666 12.39 9.96 1.75
C ARG A 666 13.77 9.71 2.37
N GLY A 667 14.14 10.51 3.38
CA GLY A 667 15.26 10.20 4.29
C GLY A 667 16.67 10.35 3.71
N GLY A 668 16.83 10.73 2.45
CA GLY A 668 18.14 11.01 1.85
C GLY A 668 19.03 9.76 1.65
N ALA A 669 20.34 9.95 1.60
CA ALA A 669 21.32 8.94 1.18
C ALA A 669 21.50 7.74 2.14
N ASN A 670 21.18 7.92 3.42
CA ASN A 670 21.37 6.91 4.47
C ASN A 670 20.04 6.34 4.98
N THR A 671 18.97 6.51 4.20
CA THR A 671 17.70 5.83 4.47
C THR A 671 17.83 4.34 4.22
N SER A 672 17.13 3.56 5.05
CA SER A 672 17.02 2.11 4.90
C SER A 672 15.57 1.66 5.13
N ASP A 673 14.63 2.54 4.80
CA ASP A 673 13.21 2.17 4.69
C ASP A 673 13.03 1.20 3.51
N HIS A 674 12.03 0.32 3.56
CA HIS A 674 11.86 -0.80 2.63
C HIS A 674 12.00 -0.45 1.14
N VAL A 675 11.36 0.65 0.70
CA VAL A 675 11.45 1.13 -0.68
C VAL A 675 12.60 2.14 -0.85
N ASP A 676 12.85 2.97 0.17
CA ASP A 676 13.87 4.01 0.07
C ASP A 676 15.30 3.47 0.06
N ILE A 677 15.50 2.22 0.52
CA ILE A 677 16.80 1.54 0.47
C ILE A 677 17.37 1.51 -0.96
N LEU A 678 16.53 1.46 -1.99
CA LEU A 678 16.93 1.53 -3.40
C LEU A 678 17.69 2.82 -3.76
N GLY A 679 17.49 3.88 -2.98
CA GLY A 679 18.20 5.15 -3.13
C GLY A 679 19.32 5.36 -2.14
N SER A 680 19.62 4.36 -1.31
CA SER A 680 20.73 4.40 -0.36
C SER A 680 22.06 4.37 -1.09
N THR A 681 22.99 5.25 -0.70
CA THR A 681 24.34 5.28 -1.29
C THR A 681 25.07 3.96 -1.09
N THR A 682 24.90 3.32 0.08
CA THR A 682 25.58 2.04 0.39
C THR A 682 25.04 0.89 -0.46
N LEU A 683 23.73 0.81 -0.68
CA LEU A 683 23.16 -0.20 -1.58
C LEU A 683 23.64 0.01 -3.01
N ASN A 684 23.60 1.27 -3.49
CA ASN A 684 24.11 1.61 -4.82
C ASN A 684 25.58 1.21 -4.96
N GLU A 685 26.39 1.42 -3.92
CA GLU A 685 27.80 1.00 -3.89
C GLU A 685 27.96 -0.51 -4.03
N ILE A 686 27.15 -1.28 -3.30
CA ILE A 686 27.15 -2.76 -3.36
C ILE A 686 26.80 -3.23 -4.77
N ILE A 687 25.69 -2.74 -5.36
CA ILE A 687 25.24 -3.15 -6.69
C ILE A 687 26.30 -2.82 -7.74
N VAL A 688 26.85 -1.60 -7.73
CA VAL A 688 27.88 -1.19 -8.70
C VAL A 688 29.17 -1.98 -8.51
N LYS A 689 29.60 -2.27 -7.27
CA LYS A 689 30.76 -3.14 -7.00
C LYS A 689 30.57 -4.54 -7.58
N VAL A 690 29.43 -5.18 -7.34
CA VAL A 690 29.15 -6.52 -7.89
C VAL A 690 29.10 -6.48 -9.42
N ALA A 691 28.43 -5.48 -10.00
CA ALA A 691 28.29 -5.31 -11.45
C ALA A 691 29.64 -5.08 -12.17
N THR A 692 30.56 -4.36 -11.53
CA THR A 692 31.92 -4.05 -12.03
C THR A 692 33.00 -5.05 -11.62
N GLY A 693 32.62 -6.18 -11.00
CA GLY A 693 33.53 -7.26 -10.62
C GLY A 693 34.31 -7.09 -9.31
N ALA A 694 34.12 -5.97 -8.61
CA ALA A 694 34.65 -5.73 -7.26
C ALA A 694 33.76 -6.29 -6.13
N GLY A 695 32.89 -7.27 -6.43
CA GLY A 695 31.95 -7.83 -5.46
C GLY A 695 32.60 -8.61 -4.30
N ASN A 696 33.87 -8.99 -4.45
CA ASN A 696 34.68 -9.61 -3.39
C ASN A 696 35.11 -8.63 -2.28
N GLU A 697 35.00 -7.32 -2.51
CA GLU A 697 35.29 -6.29 -1.50
C GLU A 697 34.14 -6.10 -0.48
N ILE A 698 33.01 -6.78 -0.70
CA ILE A 698 31.83 -6.64 0.15
C ILE A 698 31.99 -7.57 1.34
N GLU A 699 32.08 -6.98 2.53
CA GLU A 699 32.16 -7.70 3.80
C GLU A 699 30.78 -7.80 4.46
N GLU A 700 30.61 -8.81 5.32
CA GLU A 700 29.39 -8.93 6.12
C GLU A 700 29.31 -7.78 7.13
N ALA A 701 28.13 -7.17 7.23
CA ALA A 701 27.86 -6.10 8.18
C ALA A 701 26.54 -6.36 8.89
N PHE A 702 26.58 -6.34 10.22
CA PHE A 702 25.42 -6.52 11.09
C PHE A 702 25.25 -5.27 11.97
N VAL A 703 24.03 -4.75 11.98
CA VAL A 703 23.55 -3.66 12.82
C VAL A 703 22.56 -4.18 13.87
N SER A 704 21.87 -5.29 13.57
CA SER A 704 20.80 -5.88 14.36
C SER A 704 21.22 -7.13 15.14
N ASN A 705 20.33 -7.61 16.01
CA ASN A 705 20.48 -8.86 16.75
C ASN A 705 19.94 -10.10 15.99
N ILE A 706 19.79 -10.02 14.66
CA ILE A 706 19.23 -11.10 13.83
C ILE A 706 19.96 -12.44 14.02
N ARG A 707 21.26 -12.44 14.30
CA ARG A 707 22.03 -13.68 14.57
C ARG A 707 21.46 -14.41 15.79
N THR A 708 21.15 -13.68 16.85
CA THR A 708 20.55 -14.23 18.06
C THR A 708 19.13 -14.71 17.80
N TYR A 709 18.33 -13.95 17.04
CA TYR A 709 16.96 -14.35 16.70
C TYR A 709 16.94 -15.60 15.83
N ALA A 710 17.80 -15.67 14.82
CA ALA A 710 17.92 -16.83 13.95
C ALA A 710 18.36 -18.08 14.72
N GLN A 711 19.25 -17.96 15.72
CA GLN A 711 19.65 -19.09 16.57
C GLN A 711 18.53 -19.62 17.47
N ARG A 712 17.55 -18.78 17.84
CA ARG A 712 16.39 -19.18 18.66
C ARG A 712 15.32 -19.94 17.88
N ILE A 713 15.38 -19.95 16.56
CA ILE A 713 14.46 -20.68 15.69
C ILE A 713 14.76 -22.18 15.74
N GLN A 714 13.72 -23.00 15.83
CA GLN A 714 13.84 -24.47 15.82
C GLN A 714 14.00 -25.02 14.39
N TRP A 715 15.20 -24.87 13.82
CA TRP A 715 15.50 -25.30 12.46
C TRP A 715 15.50 -26.82 12.25
N ASP A 716 15.83 -27.60 13.29
CA ASP A 716 16.06 -29.04 13.20
C ASP A 716 14.86 -29.90 13.59
#